data_AF-A0A1B0DG03-F1
#
_entry.id   AF-A0A1B0DG03-F1
#
_cell.length_a   1.000
_cell.length_b   1.000
_cell.length_c   1.000
_cell.angle_alpha   90.00
_cell.angle_beta   90.00
_cell.angle_gamma   90.00
#
_symmetry.space_group_name_H-M   'P 1'
#
loop_
_entity.id
_entity.type
_entity.pdbx_description
1 polymer ?
#
loop_
_entity_poly.entity_id
_entity_poly.type
_entity_poly.pdbx_seq_one_letter_code
_entity_poly.pdbx_strand_id
1 'polypeptide(L)'
;SDNSTEICSSIFTPSEGLLRKLVEKHRLKRSYLEQDMNHLEDLTTAHKSMGIICKYPLLGDGIVQVLLKKLGSLKVLQGKLAQKLALRPENCVYSELSRNIRHFVQMCCHPDDLRNLIANAKGLFLEEPRNNELINKENEKRCGDIIKTLESWMRNSDNFQYHILPQYSTHYKDFVEPIDYSVTVLKYGLFGIVDHLKEASGSLTMLPPKIIGGFRENLSIDKCTKILEDLIQFPRIDFGSRSCELSTKSLVYCLPNADELLLMSRKINLLESINGIALLKDIQNIQYLEFVSIFRTFNRVWQKQEDEKMRKKIEEESLYVTKTKCATEDEEEVFQQEVERSFPTSVAEDFGDFLQNDTLEKIHTKKNPSGTHRDIFITEDIKLVAQTFLKIMALVNVRDFHTDLKLDYINIYKLQMQIFQNIVKYYRSCVNSRLDDASYLGMSFLVEISRKNYDLSRVEDKSMDYNFYDDSNVQEILPCLQLLNDIEERAKAELKLWPDHAALNDIVVLVDRIKTFPVTSSIVRFSAGFQLLGKRIDEWNSVAHRNNNMLDLKIKVTEFIQKWTKLELQYWRESLNHSFEKIKGSGYRYFFFLHNLIEEYLNEGKVTQNVEAFEEGSEVKIEESDVLKILNQFVESSNYAEFSLRLSLLKAFEMYLYMKETNSRLEPLHYSNLHLYYSQLLPVVNETIATKRRPIEKELKERVKIASYTPDLSYISMKNNIKEMHKKVHKCSKQFELVLREKITPILVAEEAKDYSKTSEKTEDIHLHYTVDVNNFLVAEKLKERCPDSAKIFLVSRDLVKSTVLHSQYPNNILSLEHLIEDQMETSEYLRKLEVDRSVERPKQKSQAKMILNQKRKALADFFKTMASLGLNYRTGLMEFSLNPDVIDLKIPSFLIEDHTVKRKLNRSLLYFAENVDGKFAKCCYRLKKLINVLLCPNSEVGLQNTDRIKGFVLLSQILSFLNCEAKYGMICKQTKLKPEIQQKTPIPNLLHVDPSSSSIISLHPRTLCRLQNQSQLLTEISGILRHLQNFLLEHLSHLQRFPDVRFIRQYCILDDFHLAVSSCIFRSLRSHRWDFFTFNIALFNLFTFLLLLLLVVLRRLRRFTFNLLTIEHLNILIFIYFLLFFLQLIIHIFICFLLLMLCIIFMLDAFCLLFRCIIQGCSI
;
A
#
# COMPACT_ATOMS: atom_id res chain seq x y z
N SER A 1 -44.24 -19.92 -18.15
CA SER A 1 -43.97 -20.42 -19.52
C SER A 1 -45.24 -20.54 -20.35
N ASP A 2 -46.38 -20.87 -19.74
CA ASP A 2 -47.63 -21.07 -20.51
C ASP A 2 -48.23 -19.75 -21.02
N ASN A 3 -48.20 -18.67 -20.20
CA ASN A 3 -48.72 -17.36 -20.65
C ASN A 3 -47.87 -16.70 -21.75
N SER A 4 -46.55 -16.93 -21.83
CA SER A 4 -45.70 -16.25 -22.83
C SER A 4 -45.77 -16.88 -24.22
N THR A 5 -46.06 -18.18 -24.30
CA THR A 5 -46.27 -18.89 -25.59
C THR A 5 -47.65 -18.58 -26.18
N GLU A 6 -48.68 -18.40 -25.35
CA GLU A 6 -49.97 -17.84 -25.76
C GLU A 6 -49.88 -16.37 -26.19
N ILE A 7 -48.98 -15.58 -25.60
CA ILE A 7 -48.75 -14.19 -26.01
C ILE A 7 -48.08 -14.11 -27.39
N CYS A 8 -47.05 -14.92 -27.67
CA CYS A 8 -46.48 -14.97 -29.02
C CYS A 8 -47.50 -15.48 -30.05
N SER A 9 -48.25 -16.55 -29.76
CA SER A 9 -49.28 -17.01 -30.69
C SER A 9 -50.37 -15.96 -30.92
N SER A 10 -50.82 -15.24 -29.87
CA SER A 10 -51.83 -14.18 -29.99
C SER A 10 -51.33 -12.88 -30.64
N ILE A 11 -50.03 -12.55 -30.51
CA ILE A 11 -49.41 -11.39 -31.19
C ILE A 11 -49.22 -11.67 -32.69
N PHE A 12 -48.75 -12.86 -33.05
CA PHE A 12 -48.49 -13.23 -34.45
C PHE A 12 -49.71 -13.79 -35.19
N THR A 13 -50.76 -14.17 -34.46
CA THR A 13 -52.06 -14.55 -35.03
C THR A 13 -53.17 -13.68 -34.44
N PRO A 14 -53.27 -12.40 -34.84
CA PRO A 14 -54.56 -11.74 -34.73
C PRO A 14 -55.49 -12.56 -35.62
N SER A 15 -56.49 -13.22 -35.02
CA SER A 15 -57.56 -13.93 -35.75
C SER A 15 -57.80 -13.27 -37.12
N GLU A 16 -57.34 -13.91 -38.20
CA GLU A 16 -57.12 -13.31 -39.53
C GLU A 16 -58.36 -12.56 -40.07
N GLY A 17 -59.53 -12.90 -39.53
CA GLY A 17 -60.79 -12.26 -39.84
C GLY A 17 -61.09 -10.94 -39.12
N LEU A 18 -60.62 -10.66 -37.90
CA LEU A 18 -61.20 -9.59 -37.08
C LEU A 18 -60.61 -8.19 -37.40
N LEU A 19 -59.29 -8.07 -37.46
CA LEU A 19 -58.59 -6.79 -37.70
C LEU A 19 -58.57 -6.38 -39.19
N ARG A 20 -58.43 -7.37 -40.11
CA ARG A 20 -58.64 -7.18 -41.55
C ARG A 20 -60.05 -6.64 -41.83
N LYS A 21 -61.06 -7.19 -41.18
CA LYS A 21 -62.44 -6.69 -41.31
C LYS A 21 -62.59 -5.30 -40.76
N LEU A 22 -61.92 -4.88 -39.69
CA LEU A 22 -62.15 -3.57 -39.08
C LEU A 22 -61.65 -2.41 -39.96
N VAL A 23 -60.40 -2.45 -40.43
CA VAL A 23 -59.81 -1.36 -41.24
C VAL A 23 -60.41 -1.33 -42.65
N GLU A 24 -60.59 -2.50 -43.28
CA GLU A 24 -61.21 -2.60 -44.61
C GLU A 24 -62.70 -2.23 -44.59
N LYS A 25 -63.43 -2.59 -43.53
CA LYS A 25 -64.82 -2.13 -43.31
C LYS A 25 -64.88 -0.62 -43.14
N HIS A 26 -63.90 0.01 -42.50
CA HIS A 26 -63.86 1.46 -42.38
C HIS A 26 -63.56 2.13 -43.74
N ARG A 27 -62.66 1.57 -44.55
CA ARG A 27 -62.39 2.00 -45.93
C ARG A 27 -63.64 1.88 -46.82
N LEU A 28 -64.27 0.71 -46.84
CA LEU A 28 -65.50 0.46 -47.61
C LEU A 28 -66.66 1.34 -47.16
N LYS A 29 -66.85 1.52 -45.83
CA LYS A 29 -67.86 2.44 -45.30
C LYS A 29 -67.64 3.88 -45.77
N ARG A 30 -66.39 4.32 -45.88
CA ARG A 30 -66.06 5.66 -46.40
C ARG A 30 -66.37 5.76 -47.90
N SER A 31 -66.01 4.75 -48.68
CA SER A 31 -66.30 4.68 -50.12
C SER A 31 -67.80 4.67 -50.42
N TYR A 32 -68.59 3.86 -49.71
CA TYR A 32 -70.05 3.84 -49.89
C TYR A 32 -70.69 5.15 -49.45
N LEU A 33 -70.20 5.76 -48.36
CA LEU A 33 -70.70 7.05 -47.90
C LEU A 33 -70.43 8.16 -48.91
N GLU A 34 -69.27 8.15 -49.57
CA GLU A 34 -68.93 9.10 -50.64
C GLU A 34 -69.80 8.90 -51.88
N GLN A 35 -70.07 7.66 -52.27
CA GLN A 35 -71.04 7.34 -53.33
C GLN A 35 -72.46 7.81 -52.99
N ASP A 36 -72.92 7.56 -51.76
CA ASP A 36 -74.24 8.01 -51.28
C ASP A 36 -74.33 9.55 -51.27
N MET A 37 -73.25 10.24 -50.86
CA MET A 37 -73.20 11.70 -50.88
C MET A 37 -73.27 12.25 -52.31
N ASN A 38 -72.47 11.70 -53.24
CA ASN A 38 -72.48 12.11 -54.64
C ASN A 38 -73.87 11.89 -55.26
N HIS A 39 -74.50 10.74 -54.99
CA HIS A 39 -75.85 10.46 -55.48
C HIS A 39 -76.90 11.44 -54.94
N LEU A 40 -76.80 11.83 -53.67
CA LEU A 40 -77.69 12.84 -53.08
C LEU A 40 -77.43 14.25 -53.63
N GLU A 41 -76.18 14.59 -53.96
CA GLU A 41 -75.82 15.85 -54.62
C GLU A 41 -76.38 15.90 -56.06
N ASP A 42 -76.26 14.80 -56.80
CA ASP A 42 -76.82 14.64 -58.15
C ASP A 42 -78.35 14.74 -58.14
N LEU A 43 -79.02 14.07 -57.19
CA LEU A 43 -80.49 14.17 -57.05
C LEU A 43 -80.92 15.60 -56.67
N THR A 44 -80.16 16.27 -55.80
CA THR A 44 -80.46 17.65 -55.40
C THR A 44 -80.30 18.62 -56.57
N THR A 45 -79.25 18.46 -57.38
CA THR A 45 -79.02 19.27 -58.59
C THR A 45 -80.04 18.97 -59.69
N ALA A 46 -80.44 17.71 -59.86
CA ALA A 46 -81.51 17.32 -60.78
C ALA A 46 -82.85 17.97 -60.40
N HIS A 47 -83.25 17.94 -59.12
CA HIS A 47 -84.48 18.59 -58.66
C HIS A 47 -84.44 20.12 -58.82
N LYS A 48 -83.31 20.77 -58.51
CA LYS A 48 -83.12 22.21 -58.76
C LYS A 48 -83.21 22.55 -60.25
N SER A 49 -82.59 21.75 -61.11
CA SER A 49 -82.65 21.91 -62.57
C SER A 49 -84.08 21.72 -63.10
N MET A 50 -84.82 20.76 -62.55
CA MET A 50 -86.24 20.54 -62.90
C MET A 50 -87.11 21.73 -62.50
N GLY A 51 -86.88 22.35 -61.34
CA GLY A 51 -87.56 23.59 -60.94
C GLY A 51 -87.31 24.76 -61.91
N ILE A 52 -86.10 24.87 -62.45
CA ILE A 52 -85.75 25.86 -63.48
C ILE A 52 -86.48 25.58 -64.80
N ILE A 53 -86.46 24.32 -65.27
CA ILE A 53 -87.11 23.91 -66.54
C ILE A 53 -88.62 24.10 -66.47
N CYS A 54 -89.25 23.74 -65.35
CA CYS A 54 -90.70 23.85 -65.16
C CYS A 54 -91.18 25.28 -64.80
N LYS A 55 -90.27 26.27 -64.71
CA LYS A 55 -90.54 27.66 -64.27
C LYS A 55 -91.28 27.76 -62.92
N TYR A 56 -91.12 26.77 -62.05
CA TYR A 56 -91.69 26.78 -60.70
C TYR A 56 -90.54 26.61 -59.69
N PRO A 57 -90.01 27.72 -59.13
CA PRO A 57 -88.77 27.68 -58.34
C PRO A 57 -88.90 26.89 -57.03
N LEU A 58 -90.13 26.68 -56.54
CA LEU A 58 -90.41 25.91 -55.32
C LEU A 58 -90.72 24.42 -55.60
N LEU A 59 -90.55 23.95 -56.85
CA LEU A 59 -90.89 22.58 -57.23
C LEU A 59 -89.99 21.58 -56.49
N GLY A 60 -90.58 20.81 -55.58
CA GLY A 60 -89.83 19.81 -54.82
C GLY A 60 -88.93 20.39 -53.72
N ASP A 61 -89.11 21.66 -53.32
CA ASP A 61 -88.25 22.30 -52.32
C ASP A 61 -88.27 21.57 -50.96
N GLY A 62 -89.43 21.01 -50.57
CA GLY A 62 -89.52 20.13 -49.40
C GLY A 62 -88.69 18.84 -49.51
N ILE A 63 -88.60 18.26 -50.71
CA ILE A 63 -87.77 17.08 -50.99
C ILE A 63 -86.29 17.47 -50.95
N VAL A 64 -85.92 18.60 -51.57
CA VAL A 64 -84.56 19.14 -51.56
C VAL A 64 -84.07 19.42 -50.13
N GLN A 65 -84.91 19.99 -49.26
CA GLN A 65 -84.55 20.23 -47.86
C GLN A 65 -84.30 18.92 -47.08
N VAL A 66 -85.10 17.87 -47.35
CA VAL A 66 -84.88 16.54 -46.74
C VAL A 66 -83.58 15.91 -47.24
N LEU A 67 -83.28 16.01 -48.55
CA LEU A 67 -82.04 15.52 -49.15
C LEU A 67 -80.81 16.26 -48.57
N LEU A 68 -80.86 17.59 -48.47
CA LEU A 68 -79.80 18.41 -47.88
C LEU A 68 -79.58 18.11 -46.39
N LYS A 69 -80.65 17.86 -45.63
CA LYS A 69 -80.55 17.45 -44.22
C LYS A 69 -79.86 16.09 -44.09
N LYS A 70 -80.19 15.13 -44.96
CA LYS A 70 -79.56 13.80 -44.97
C LYS A 70 -78.10 13.87 -45.40
N LEU A 71 -77.78 14.69 -46.39
CA LEU A 71 -76.41 14.98 -46.83
C LEU A 71 -75.58 15.63 -45.72
N GLY A 72 -76.16 16.57 -44.96
CA GLY A 72 -75.53 17.14 -43.75
C GLY A 72 -75.22 16.08 -42.69
N SER A 73 -76.13 15.13 -42.47
CA SER A 73 -75.90 14.01 -41.54
C SER A 73 -74.79 13.06 -42.00
N LEU A 74 -74.67 12.82 -43.31
CA LEU A 74 -73.60 12.01 -43.91
C LEU A 74 -72.24 12.72 -43.85
N LYS A 75 -72.18 14.05 -44.07
CA LYS A 75 -70.96 14.86 -43.88
C LYS A 75 -70.42 14.77 -42.44
N VAL A 76 -71.30 14.80 -41.44
CA VAL A 76 -70.91 14.59 -40.03
C VAL A 76 -70.36 13.17 -39.80
N LEU A 77 -70.97 12.16 -40.42
CA LEU A 77 -70.52 10.77 -40.32
C LEU A 77 -69.20 10.51 -41.07
N GLN A 78 -68.97 11.22 -42.18
CA GLN A 78 -67.69 11.27 -42.91
C GLN A 78 -66.58 11.83 -42.01
N GLY A 79 -66.84 12.95 -41.32
CA GLY A 79 -65.92 13.54 -40.36
C GLY A 79 -65.53 12.59 -39.22
N LYS A 80 -66.48 11.80 -38.70
CA LYS A 80 -66.21 10.77 -37.68
C LYS A 80 -65.40 9.59 -38.22
N LEU A 81 -65.60 9.18 -39.47
CA LEU A 81 -64.85 8.09 -40.10
C LEU A 81 -63.43 8.52 -40.52
N ALA A 82 -63.24 9.79 -40.89
CA ALA A 82 -61.94 10.34 -41.26
C ALA A 82 -60.93 10.37 -40.10
N GLN A 83 -61.38 10.35 -38.84
CA GLN A 83 -60.52 10.26 -37.65
C GLN A 83 -59.80 8.90 -37.51
N LYS A 84 -60.26 7.85 -38.20
CA LYS A 84 -59.68 6.50 -38.16
C LYS A 84 -58.85 6.24 -39.42
N LEU A 85 -57.68 6.87 -39.52
CA LEU A 85 -56.78 6.78 -40.67
C LEU A 85 -55.68 5.73 -40.44
N ALA A 86 -55.77 4.60 -41.13
CA ALA A 86 -54.63 3.73 -41.38
C ALA A 86 -54.19 3.95 -42.83
N LEU A 87 -52.93 4.32 -43.04
CA LEU A 87 -52.35 4.46 -44.38
C LEU A 87 -52.30 3.08 -45.04
N ARG A 88 -52.67 2.94 -46.30
CA ARG A 88 -52.60 1.69 -47.06
C ARG A 88 -52.20 1.99 -48.51
N PRO A 89 -51.53 1.08 -49.22
CA PRO A 89 -51.19 1.27 -50.62
C PRO A 89 -52.44 1.07 -51.50
N GLU A 90 -52.44 1.65 -52.71
CA GLU A 90 -53.53 1.48 -53.68
C GLU A 90 -53.66 0.00 -54.11
N ASN A 91 -52.52 -0.66 -54.32
CA ASN A 91 -52.42 -2.10 -54.54
C ASN A 91 -52.26 -2.82 -53.20
N CYS A 92 -53.12 -3.79 -52.92
CA CYS A 92 -53.11 -4.52 -51.64
C CYS A 92 -51.92 -5.49 -51.57
N VAL A 93 -50.86 -5.13 -50.85
CA VAL A 93 -49.68 -5.98 -50.61
C VAL A 93 -49.80 -6.81 -49.32
N TYR A 94 -50.94 -6.73 -48.64
CA TYR A 94 -51.20 -7.43 -47.38
C TYR A 94 -51.09 -8.96 -47.50
N SER A 95 -51.50 -9.54 -48.63
CA SER A 95 -51.41 -10.99 -48.86
C SER A 95 -49.97 -11.50 -48.85
N GLU A 96 -49.05 -10.69 -49.35
CA GLU A 96 -47.62 -11.00 -49.37
C GLU A 96 -46.99 -10.82 -47.98
N LEU A 97 -47.31 -9.71 -47.29
CA LEU A 97 -46.93 -9.48 -45.89
C LEU A 97 -47.39 -10.65 -45.00
N SER A 98 -48.67 -11.04 -45.09
CA SER A 98 -49.24 -12.16 -44.34
C SER A 98 -48.58 -13.51 -44.70
N ARG A 99 -48.21 -13.72 -45.96
CA ARG A 99 -47.48 -14.93 -46.38
C ARG A 99 -46.08 -14.95 -45.77
N ASN A 100 -45.36 -13.83 -45.81
CA ASN A 100 -44.01 -13.72 -45.27
C ASN A 100 -43.98 -13.84 -43.74
N ILE A 101 -44.94 -13.25 -43.04
CA ILE A 101 -45.11 -13.43 -41.58
C ILE A 101 -45.43 -14.89 -41.26
N ARG A 102 -46.38 -15.52 -41.96
CA ARG A 102 -46.71 -16.94 -41.71
C ARG A 102 -45.53 -17.86 -41.97
N HIS A 103 -44.79 -17.61 -43.04
CA HIS A 103 -43.57 -18.37 -43.34
C HIS A 103 -42.54 -18.23 -42.22
N PHE A 104 -42.29 -17.02 -41.72
CA PHE A 104 -41.38 -16.81 -40.59
C PHE A 104 -41.86 -17.50 -39.31
N VAL A 105 -43.16 -17.39 -38.99
CA VAL A 105 -43.73 -18.03 -37.79
C VAL A 105 -43.65 -19.56 -37.88
N GLN A 106 -43.94 -20.14 -39.04
CA GLN A 106 -43.88 -21.59 -39.26
C GLN A 106 -42.44 -22.12 -39.25
N MET A 107 -41.48 -21.38 -39.82
CA MET A 107 -40.11 -21.85 -39.98
C MET A 107 -39.21 -21.54 -38.77
N CYS A 108 -39.52 -20.51 -37.99
CA CYS A 108 -38.65 -20.03 -36.91
C CYS A 108 -39.36 -19.87 -35.57
N CYS A 109 -40.67 -19.64 -35.53
CA CYS A 109 -41.40 -19.40 -34.27
C CYS A 109 -42.46 -20.46 -33.97
N HIS A 110 -42.26 -21.70 -34.44
CA HIS A 110 -43.18 -22.78 -34.13
C HIS A 110 -43.22 -23.02 -32.60
N PRO A 111 -44.40 -22.99 -31.96
CA PRO A 111 -44.50 -23.02 -30.49
C PRO A 111 -43.84 -24.24 -29.86
N ASP A 112 -43.99 -25.41 -30.48
CA ASP A 112 -43.42 -26.67 -29.97
C ASP A 112 -41.90 -26.70 -30.10
N ASP A 113 -41.34 -26.18 -31.19
CA ASP A 113 -39.89 -26.17 -31.41
C ASP A 113 -39.22 -25.20 -30.44
N LEU A 114 -39.78 -24.01 -30.24
CA LEU A 114 -39.31 -23.05 -29.24
C LEU A 114 -39.44 -23.60 -27.83
N ARG A 115 -40.56 -24.26 -27.50
CA ARG A 115 -40.78 -24.87 -26.18
C ARG A 115 -39.79 -26.00 -25.91
N ASN A 116 -39.56 -26.88 -26.88
CA ASN A 116 -38.60 -27.97 -26.78
C ASN A 116 -37.17 -27.44 -26.64
N LEU A 117 -36.80 -26.42 -27.42
CA LEU A 117 -35.48 -25.80 -27.35
C LEU A 117 -35.23 -25.15 -25.98
N ILE A 118 -36.20 -24.40 -25.46
CA ILE A 118 -36.12 -23.79 -24.12
C ILE A 118 -36.11 -24.86 -23.02
N ALA A 119 -36.90 -25.93 -23.15
CA ALA A 119 -36.91 -27.04 -22.20
C ALA A 119 -35.58 -27.78 -22.17
N ASN A 120 -34.96 -28.01 -23.33
CA ASN A 120 -33.63 -28.63 -23.44
C ASN A 120 -32.55 -27.75 -22.80
N ALA A 121 -32.57 -26.43 -23.06
CA ALA A 121 -31.67 -25.48 -22.41
C ALA A 121 -31.87 -25.48 -20.88
N LYS A 122 -33.12 -25.49 -20.41
CA LYS A 122 -33.46 -25.56 -18.98
C LYS A 122 -33.01 -26.86 -18.32
N GLY A 123 -33.14 -27.99 -19.02
CA GLY A 123 -32.67 -29.29 -18.53
C GLY A 123 -31.18 -29.30 -18.21
N LEU A 124 -30.37 -28.70 -19.08
CA LEU A 124 -28.91 -28.58 -18.87
C LEU A 124 -28.55 -27.67 -17.69
N PHE A 125 -29.38 -26.67 -17.36
CA PHE A 125 -29.18 -25.83 -16.18
C PHE A 125 -29.54 -26.51 -14.86
N LEU A 126 -30.38 -27.55 -14.88
CA LEU A 126 -30.83 -28.29 -13.70
C LEU A 126 -30.00 -29.55 -13.43
N GLU A 127 -29.23 -30.03 -14.41
CA GLU A 127 -28.30 -31.14 -14.23
C GLU A 127 -27.07 -30.68 -13.44
N GLU A 128 -26.85 -31.26 -12.24
CA GLU A 128 -25.64 -30.96 -11.46
C GLU A 128 -24.39 -31.43 -12.23
N PRO A 129 -23.37 -30.57 -12.38
CA PRO A 129 -22.09 -30.98 -12.93
C PRO A 129 -21.49 -32.08 -12.06
N ARG A 130 -21.24 -33.25 -12.66
CA ARG A 130 -20.75 -34.43 -11.95
C ARG A 130 -19.22 -34.44 -11.97
N ASN A 131 -18.58 -35.11 -11.00
CA ASN A 131 -17.14 -35.41 -11.03
C ASN A 131 -16.73 -36.39 -12.17
N ASN A 132 -17.57 -36.55 -13.20
CA ASN A 132 -17.35 -37.47 -14.30
C ASN A 132 -17.10 -36.67 -15.59
N GLU A 133 -15.85 -36.62 -16.02
CA GLU A 133 -15.39 -35.86 -17.19
C GLU A 133 -16.13 -36.24 -18.48
N LEU A 134 -16.56 -37.49 -18.61
CA LEU A 134 -17.29 -37.97 -19.79
C LEU A 134 -18.67 -37.32 -19.90
N ILE A 135 -19.38 -37.18 -18.78
CA ILE A 135 -20.71 -36.56 -18.72
C ILE A 135 -20.59 -35.06 -18.96
N ASN A 136 -19.56 -34.41 -18.42
CA ASN A 136 -19.33 -32.98 -18.65
C ASN A 136 -19.00 -32.67 -20.12
N LYS A 137 -18.21 -33.52 -20.80
CA LYS A 137 -17.96 -33.41 -22.25
C LYS A 137 -19.21 -33.65 -23.10
N GLU A 138 -20.09 -34.53 -22.66
CA GLU A 138 -21.38 -34.74 -23.35
C GLU A 138 -22.30 -33.52 -23.19
N ASN A 139 -22.39 -32.98 -21.97
CA ASN A 139 -23.18 -31.80 -21.67
C ASN A 139 -22.63 -30.53 -22.35
N GLU A 140 -21.30 -30.41 -22.48
CA GLU A 140 -20.64 -29.36 -23.28
C GLU A 140 -21.07 -29.43 -24.75
N LYS A 141 -21.02 -30.63 -25.36
CA LYS A 141 -21.49 -30.81 -26.75
C LYS A 141 -22.95 -30.42 -26.91
N ARG A 142 -23.82 -30.85 -25.98
CA ARG A 142 -25.24 -30.47 -25.97
C ARG A 142 -25.43 -28.95 -25.85
N CYS A 143 -24.65 -28.27 -25.00
CA CYS A 143 -24.64 -26.80 -24.93
C CYS A 143 -24.26 -26.19 -26.29
N GLY A 144 -23.18 -26.68 -26.90
CA GLY A 144 -22.70 -26.22 -28.21
C GLY A 144 -23.72 -26.37 -29.33
N ASP A 145 -24.47 -27.48 -29.36
CA ASP A 145 -25.50 -27.72 -30.37
C ASP A 145 -26.72 -26.80 -30.19
N ILE A 146 -27.15 -26.57 -28.94
CA ILE A 146 -28.23 -25.62 -28.63
C ILE A 146 -27.80 -24.18 -28.94
N ILE A 147 -26.55 -23.80 -28.63
CA ILE A 147 -26.02 -22.47 -28.99
C ILE A 147 -26.06 -22.26 -30.51
N LYS A 148 -25.59 -23.23 -31.31
CA LYS A 148 -25.61 -23.12 -32.77
C LYS A 148 -27.02 -22.97 -33.33
N THR A 149 -27.99 -23.69 -32.78
CA THR A 149 -29.39 -23.59 -33.21
C THR A 149 -29.99 -22.24 -32.86
N LEU A 150 -29.74 -21.71 -31.66
CA LEU A 150 -30.15 -20.36 -31.25
C LEU A 150 -29.49 -19.26 -32.08
N GLU A 151 -28.18 -19.35 -32.35
CA GLU A 151 -27.47 -18.37 -33.19
C GLU A 151 -27.94 -18.42 -34.65
N SER A 152 -28.33 -19.60 -35.15
CA SER A 152 -28.99 -19.74 -36.45
C SER A 152 -30.36 -19.05 -36.46
N TRP A 153 -31.16 -19.26 -35.40
CA TRP A 153 -32.44 -18.59 -35.22
C TRP A 153 -32.29 -17.07 -35.20
N MET A 154 -31.31 -16.54 -34.46
CA MET A 154 -31.04 -15.10 -34.38
C MET A 154 -30.68 -14.51 -35.75
N ARG A 155 -29.87 -15.20 -36.56
CA ARG A 155 -29.53 -14.77 -37.92
C ARG A 155 -30.76 -14.75 -38.84
N ASN A 156 -31.63 -15.76 -38.74
CA ASN A 156 -32.86 -15.81 -39.52
C ASN A 156 -33.84 -14.70 -39.11
N SER A 157 -33.91 -14.41 -37.81
CA SER A 157 -34.67 -13.31 -37.24
C SER A 157 -34.17 -11.94 -37.73
N ASP A 158 -32.85 -11.73 -37.76
CA ASP A 158 -32.24 -10.51 -38.31
C ASP A 158 -32.56 -10.31 -39.79
N ASN A 159 -32.51 -11.38 -40.58
CA ASN A 159 -32.91 -11.30 -41.99
C ASN A 159 -34.39 -10.88 -42.15
N PHE A 160 -35.28 -11.41 -41.31
CA PHE A 160 -36.68 -11.01 -41.31
C PHE A 160 -36.89 -9.54 -40.91
N GLN A 161 -36.21 -9.07 -39.85
CA GLN A 161 -36.34 -7.69 -39.35
C GLN A 161 -35.71 -6.65 -40.29
N TYR A 162 -34.53 -6.91 -40.84
CA TYR A 162 -33.79 -5.91 -41.62
C TYR A 162 -34.06 -5.96 -43.12
N HIS A 163 -34.51 -7.09 -43.67
CA HIS A 163 -34.72 -7.23 -45.12
C HIS A 163 -36.18 -7.42 -45.52
N ILE A 164 -37.03 -8.04 -44.69
CA ILE A 164 -38.42 -8.36 -45.07
C ILE A 164 -39.42 -7.34 -44.51
N LEU A 165 -39.38 -7.02 -43.22
CA LEU A 165 -40.31 -6.07 -42.58
C LEU A 165 -40.24 -4.63 -43.13
N PRO A 166 -39.07 -4.05 -43.47
CA PRO A 166 -38.99 -2.65 -43.91
C PRO A 166 -39.73 -2.38 -45.22
N GLN A 167 -39.89 -3.41 -46.06
CA GLN A 167 -40.63 -3.34 -47.33
C GLN A 167 -42.11 -2.97 -47.14
N TYR A 168 -42.66 -3.18 -45.93
CA TYR A 168 -44.07 -2.94 -45.60
C TYR A 168 -44.28 -1.82 -44.56
N SER A 169 -43.19 -1.27 -44.00
CA SER A 169 -43.24 -0.30 -42.88
C SER A 169 -43.95 1.02 -43.25
N THR A 170 -43.84 1.45 -44.51
CA THR A 170 -44.48 2.68 -44.99
C THR A 170 -46.01 2.65 -44.94
N HIS A 171 -46.63 1.50 -45.22
CA HIS A 171 -48.09 1.38 -45.34
C HIS A 171 -48.74 0.42 -44.33
N TYR A 172 -47.98 -0.39 -43.60
CA TYR A 172 -48.50 -1.34 -42.62
C TYR A 172 -47.83 -1.18 -41.25
N LYS A 173 -47.42 0.03 -40.90
CA LYS A 173 -46.75 0.39 -39.64
C LYS A 173 -47.44 -0.18 -38.40
N ASP A 174 -48.78 -0.16 -38.39
CA ASP A 174 -49.64 -0.70 -37.33
C ASP A 174 -49.56 -2.22 -37.14
N PHE A 175 -49.09 -2.96 -38.16
CA PHE A 175 -48.78 -4.39 -38.07
C PHE A 175 -47.29 -4.66 -37.93
N VAL A 176 -46.45 -3.90 -38.63
CA VAL A 176 -45.00 -4.13 -38.70
C VAL A 176 -44.31 -3.77 -37.37
N GLU A 177 -44.63 -2.65 -36.73
CA GLU A 177 -43.96 -2.23 -35.49
C GLU A 177 -44.20 -3.17 -34.30
N PRO A 178 -45.44 -3.64 -34.01
CA PRO A 178 -45.66 -4.60 -32.93
C PRO A 178 -44.96 -5.94 -33.17
N ILE A 179 -44.90 -6.38 -34.43
CA ILE A 179 -44.21 -7.60 -34.84
C ILE A 179 -42.70 -7.44 -34.64
N ASP A 180 -42.12 -6.35 -35.13
CA ASP A 180 -40.70 -6.05 -34.98
C ASP A 180 -40.27 -5.96 -33.51
N TYR A 181 -41.08 -5.28 -32.69
CA TYR A 181 -40.88 -5.23 -31.24
C TYR A 181 -40.91 -6.62 -30.60
N SER A 182 -41.86 -7.47 -31.00
CA SER A 182 -42.03 -8.82 -30.43
C SER A 182 -40.88 -9.75 -30.79
N VAL A 183 -40.41 -9.67 -32.04
CA VAL A 183 -39.21 -10.39 -32.50
C VAL A 183 -37.97 -9.91 -31.74
N THR A 184 -37.84 -8.60 -31.52
CA THR A 184 -36.74 -8.00 -30.75
C THR A 184 -36.73 -8.47 -29.29
N VAL A 185 -37.88 -8.48 -28.61
CA VAL A 185 -38.01 -8.97 -27.23
C VAL A 185 -37.67 -10.45 -27.13
N LEU A 186 -38.16 -11.27 -28.08
CA LEU A 186 -37.84 -12.70 -28.12
C LEU A 186 -36.34 -12.93 -28.35
N LYS A 187 -35.74 -12.16 -29.27
CA LYS A 187 -34.29 -12.20 -29.54
C LYS A 187 -33.47 -11.84 -28.30
N TYR A 188 -33.87 -10.81 -27.56
CA TYR A 188 -33.21 -10.42 -26.31
C TYR A 188 -33.24 -11.56 -25.26
N GLY A 189 -34.40 -12.21 -25.08
CA GLY A 189 -34.53 -13.34 -24.15
C GLY A 189 -33.69 -14.55 -24.56
N LEU A 190 -33.69 -14.90 -25.85
CA LEU A 190 -32.89 -16.02 -26.38
C LEU A 190 -31.38 -15.73 -26.34
N PHE A 191 -30.96 -14.48 -26.52
CA PHE A 191 -29.57 -14.06 -26.38
C PHE A 191 -29.04 -14.29 -24.95
N GLY A 192 -29.83 -13.93 -23.92
CA GLY A 192 -29.46 -14.21 -22.54
C GLY A 192 -29.32 -15.72 -22.24
N ILE A 193 -30.12 -16.57 -22.90
CA ILE A 193 -29.96 -18.03 -22.81
C ILE A 193 -28.66 -18.49 -23.48
N VAL A 194 -28.32 -17.95 -24.66
CA VAL A 194 -27.05 -18.25 -25.34
C VAL A 194 -25.85 -17.89 -24.46
N ASP A 195 -25.86 -16.72 -23.83
CA ASP A 195 -24.76 -16.27 -22.97
C ASP A 195 -24.59 -17.18 -21.75
N HIS A 196 -25.68 -17.57 -21.08
CA HIS A 196 -25.62 -18.52 -19.98
C HIS A 196 -25.21 -19.94 -20.41
N LEU A 197 -25.60 -20.39 -21.60
CA LEU A 197 -25.13 -21.68 -22.14
C LEU A 197 -23.63 -21.63 -22.47
N LYS A 198 -23.11 -20.50 -22.96
CA LYS A 198 -21.66 -20.29 -23.18
C LYS A 198 -20.89 -20.33 -21.86
N GLU A 199 -21.40 -19.63 -20.83
CA GLU A 199 -20.87 -19.65 -19.46
C GLU A 199 -20.86 -21.07 -18.87
N ALA A 200 -21.98 -21.80 -18.97
CA ALA A 200 -22.10 -23.16 -18.47
C ALA A 200 -21.16 -24.12 -19.21
N SER A 201 -21.07 -24.02 -20.54
CA SER A 201 -20.14 -24.81 -21.36
C SER A 201 -18.68 -24.57 -21.00
N GLY A 202 -18.29 -23.31 -20.77
CA GLY A 202 -16.94 -22.97 -20.30
C GLY A 202 -16.66 -23.47 -18.89
N SER A 203 -17.66 -23.39 -18.01
CA SER A 203 -17.54 -23.84 -16.61
C SER A 203 -17.37 -25.35 -16.48
N LEU A 204 -18.05 -26.13 -17.34
CA LEU A 204 -17.95 -27.60 -17.37
C LEU A 204 -16.58 -28.12 -17.82
N THR A 205 -15.82 -27.32 -18.56
CA THR A 205 -14.55 -27.71 -19.18
C THR A 205 -13.32 -27.15 -18.47
N MET A 206 -13.37 -25.88 -18.08
CA MET A 206 -12.18 -25.14 -17.65
C MET A 206 -12.08 -24.98 -16.13
N LEU A 207 -13.21 -24.92 -15.40
CA LEU A 207 -13.18 -24.67 -13.96
C LEU A 207 -12.84 -25.93 -13.16
N PRO A 208 -12.00 -25.84 -12.11
CA PRO A 208 -11.70 -26.97 -11.25
C PRO A 208 -12.92 -27.36 -10.40
N PRO A 209 -13.11 -28.66 -10.08
CA PRO A 209 -14.33 -29.20 -9.46
C PRO A 209 -14.67 -28.59 -8.08
N LYS A 210 -13.68 -28.03 -7.37
CA LYS A 210 -13.89 -27.33 -6.09
C LYS A 210 -14.60 -25.98 -6.25
N ILE A 211 -14.50 -25.39 -7.44
CA ILE A 211 -15.08 -24.08 -7.78
C ILE A 211 -16.43 -24.24 -8.46
N ILE A 212 -16.66 -25.38 -9.13
CA ILE A 212 -17.96 -25.74 -9.69
C ILE A 212 -18.99 -25.83 -8.55
N GLY A 213 -19.72 -24.73 -8.33
CA GLY A 213 -20.90 -24.69 -7.48
C GLY A 213 -22.08 -25.19 -8.30
N GLY A 214 -22.84 -26.17 -7.78
CA GLY A 214 -24.03 -26.67 -8.46
C GLY A 214 -25.01 -25.53 -8.75
N PHE A 215 -25.49 -25.46 -9.99
CA PHE A 215 -26.56 -24.57 -10.43
C PHE A 215 -27.87 -24.93 -9.70
N ARG A 216 -28.09 -24.42 -8.48
CA ARG A 216 -29.38 -24.60 -7.78
C ARG A 216 -30.08 -23.27 -7.54
N GLU A 217 -31.26 -23.16 -8.16
CA GLU A 217 -32.54 -22.54 -7.77
C GLU A 217 -32.62 -21.19 -7.00
N ASN A 218 -31.53 -20.50 -6.68
CA ASN A 218 -31.55 -19.09 -6.29
C ASN A 218 -30.14 -18.52 -6.38
N LEU A 219 -29.82 -17.76 -7.44
CA LEU A 219 -28.72 -16.79 -7.44
C LEU A 219 -27.41 -17.27 -6.75
N SER A 220 -27.07 -18.56 -6.83
CA SER A 220 -25.91 -19.12 -6.17
C SER A 220 -24.70 -18.64 -6.96
N ILE A 221 -24.18 -17.53 -6.48
CA ILE A 221 -23.09 -16.73 -7.01
C ILE A 221 -22.05 -17.65 -7.66
N ASP A 222 -21.86 -17.49 -8.97
CA ASP A 222 -20.72 -18.07 -9.67
C ASP A 222 -19.46 -17.71 -8.88
N LYS A 223 -18.85 -18.72 -8.24
CA LYS A 223 -17.68 -18.53 -7.39
C LYS A 223 -16.53 -17.93 -8.18
N CYS A 224 -16.43 -18.22 -9.48
CA CYS A 224 -15.42 -17.64 -10.37
C CYS A 224 -15.64 -16.14 -10.52
N THR A 225 -16.83 -15.71 -10.93
CA THR A 225 -17.18 -14.28 -11.03
C THR A 225 -17.04 -13.58 -9.67
N LYS A 226 -17.40 -14.21 -8.55
CA LYS A 226 -17.24 -13.58 -7.23
C LYS A 226 -15.80 -13.31 -6.83
N ILE A 227 -14.91 -14.25 -7.12
CA ILE A 227 -13.47 -14.06 -6.92
C ILE A 227 -12.98 -12.88 -7.77
N LEU A 228 -13.47 -12.75 -9.01
CA LEU A 228 -13.12 -11.65 -9.89
C LEU A 228 -13.69 -10.30 -9.41
N GLU A 229 -14.92 -10.28 -8.89
CA GLU A 229 -15.52 -9.10 -8.23
C GLU A 229 -14.65 -8.63 -7.06
N ASP A 230 -14.25 -9.55 -6.18
CA ASP A 230 -13.44 -9.24 -4.99
C ASP A 230 -12.00 -8.82 -5.39
N LEU A 231 -11.52 -9.29 -6.55
CA LEU A 231 -10.24 -8.87 -7.13
C LEU A 231 -10.32 -7.49 -7.80
N ILE A 232 -11.43 -7.07 -8.38
CA ILE A 232 -11.53 -5.76 -9.04
C ILE A 232 -12.00 -4.64 -8.13
N GLN A 233 -12.65 -4.98 -7.02
CA GLN A 233 -13.19 -4.01 -6.05
C GLN A 233 -12.10 -3.11 -5.45
N PHE A 234 -12.37 -1.80 -5.45
CA PHE A 234 -11.54 -0.79 -4.79
C PHE A 234 -12.40 0.25 -4.05
N PRO A 235 -12.10 0.59 -2.78
CA PRO A 235 -11.15 -0.07 -1.89
C PRO A 235 -11.68 -1.44 -1.43
N ARG A 236 -10.79 -2.40 -1.17
CA ARG A 236 -11.17 -3.67 -0.55
C ARG A 236 -11.76 -3.41 0.84
N ILE A 237 -12.98 -3.88 1.06
CA ILE A 237 -13.72 -3.70 2.31
C ILE A 237 -13.38 -4.81 3.32
N ASP A 238 -13.10 -6.03 2.83
CA ASP A 238 -12.75 -7.19 3.65
C ASP A 238 -11.24 -7.35 3.77
N PHE A 239 -10.67 -6.79 4.83
CA PHE A 239 -9.29 -7.07 5.22
C PHE A 239 -9.19 -8.48 5.83
N GLY A 240 -8.43 -9.39 5.21
CA GLY A 240 -8.02 -10.64 5.87
C GLY A 240 -9.01 -11.82 5.83
N SER A 241 -9.99 -11.83 4.93
CA SER A 241 -10.86 -13.02 4.79
C SER A 241 -10.10 -14.20 4.16
N ARG A 242 -9.64 -15.15 5.00
CA ARG A 242 -8.97 -16.40 4.57
C ARG A 242 -9.77 -17.20 3.53
N SER A 243 -11.09 -17.02 3.44
CA SER A 243 -11.94 -17.73 2.49
C SER A 243 -11.77 -17.23 1.05
N CYS A 244 -11.62 -15.92 0.84
CA CYS A 244 -11.32 -15.33 -0.48
C CYS A 244 -9.91 -15.73 -0.98
N GLU A 245 -8.98 -15.94 -0.06
CA GLU A 245 -7.62 -16.34 -0.39
C GLU A 245 -7.51 -17.82 -0.81
N LEU A 246 -8.34 -18.69 -0.26
CA LEU A 246 -8.38 -20.11 -0.64
C LEU A 246 -9.03 -20.31 -2.02
N SER A 247 -10.07 -19.53 -2.31
CA SER A 247 -10.80 -19.60 -3.58
C SER A 247 -9.99 -19.03 -4.75
N THR A 248 -9.30 -17.90 -4.56
CA THR A 248 -8.35 -17.35 -5.55
C THR A 248 -7.25 -18.33 -5.92
N LYS A 249 -6.62 -18.99 -4.93
CA LYS A 249 -5.59 -20.01 -5.19
C LYS A 249 -6.09 -21.15 -6.07
N SER A 250 -7.31 -21.61 -5.86
CA SER A 250 -7.86 -22.72 -6.66
C SER A 250 -7.99 -22.38 -8.15
N LEU A 251 -8.27 -21.12 -8.52
CA LEU A 251 -8.23 -20.69 -9.93
C LEU A 251 -6.79 -20.58 -10.44
N VAL A 252 -5.89 -20.03 -9.62
CA VAL A 252 -4.52 -19.76 -10.05
C VAL A 252 -3.72 -21.04 -10.29
N TYR A 253 -3.94 -22.13 -9.53
CA TYR A 253 -3.22 -23.40 -9.69
C TYR A 253 -3.32 -24.02 -11.10
N CYS A 254 -4.36 -23.71 -11.85
CA CYS A 254 -4.56 -24.23 -13.20
C CYS A 254 -3.94 -23.36 -14.31
N LEU A 255 -3.31 -22.22 -13.96
CA LEU A 255 -2.68 -21.32 -14.92
C LEU A 255 -1.24 -21.74 -15.24
N PRO A 256 -0.71 -21.48 -16.46
CA PRO A 256 0.66 -21.80 -16.83
C PRO A 256 1.75 -21.13 -15.95
N ASN A 257 1.44 -19.97 -15.36
CA ASN A 257 2.30 -19.19 -14.47
C ASN A 257 1.81 -19.22 -13.01
N ALA A 258 1.20 -20.33 -12.59
CA ALA A 258 0.60 -20.48 -11.25
C ALA A 258 1.53 -20.08 -10.11
N ASP A 259 2.78 -20.55 -10.11
CA ASP A 259 3.72 -20.31 -9.00
C ASP A 259 4.06 -18.82 -8.83
N GLU A 260 4.27 -18.09 -9.93
CA GLU A 260 4.53 -16.64 -9.92
C GLU A 260 3.31 -15.85 -9.41
N LEU A 261 2.10 -16.22 -9.85
CA LEU A 261 0.86 -15.57 -9.46
C LEU A 261 0.49 -15.85 -8.00
N LEU A 262 0.75 -17.07 -7.51
CA LEU A 262 0.58 -17.43 -6.10
C LEU A 262 1.56 -16.64 -5.23
N LEU A 263 2.82 -16.52 -5.66
CA LEU A 263 3.80 -15.70 -4.96
C LEU A 263 3.38 -14.21 -4.94
N MET A 264 2.88 -13.69 -6.06
CA MET A 264 2.34 -12.33 -6.15
C MET A 264 1.15 -12.12 -5.21
N SER A 265 0.24 -13.09 -5.12
CA SER A 265 -0.85 -13.06 -4.14
C SER A 265 -0.33 -13.00 -2.69
N ARG A 266 0.76 -13.72 -2.38
CA ARG A 266 1.40 -13.60 -1.05
C ARG A 266 2.03 -12.23 -0.81
N LYS A 267 2.61 -11.59 -1.84
CA LYS A 267 3.15 -10.23 -1.73
C LYS A 267 2.04 -9.22 -1.43
N ILE A 268 0.88 -9.36 -2.07
CA ILE A 268 -0.31 -8.54 -1.79
C ILE A 268 -0.70 -8.65 -0.31
N ASN A 269 -0.87 -9.87 0.20
CA ASN A 269 -1.28 -10.08 1.59
C ASN A 269 -0.24 -9.53 2.59
N LEU A 270 1.06 -9.63 2.26
CA LEU A 270 2.14 -9.05 3.06
C LEU A 270 2.05 -7.52 3.14
N LEU A 271 1.79 -6.85 2.02
CA LEU A 271 1.63 -5.40 1.95
C LEU A 271 0.33 -4.92 2.62
N GLU A 272 -0.76 -5.67 2.43
CA GLU A 272 -2.04 -5.41 3.11
C GLU A 272 -1.89 -5.50 4.63
N SER A 273 -1.07 -6.44 5.13
CA SER A 273 -0.77 -6.56 6.57
C SER A 273 -0.13 -5.29 7.13
N ILE A 274 0.77 -4.64 6.39
CA ILE A 274 1.37 -3.36 6.79
C ILE A 274 0.31 -2.26 6.85
N ASN A 275 -0.53 -2.14 5.82
CA ASN A 275 -1.60 -1.15 5.79
C ASN A 275 -2.58 -1.35 6.95
N GLY A 276 -2.92 -2.61 7.27
CA GLY A 276 -3.76 -2.97 8.41
C GLY A 276 -3.15 -2.55 9.75
N ILE A 277 -1.86 -2.84 9.97
CA ILE A 277 -1.14 -2.42 11.19
C ILE A 277 -1.06 -0.89 11.28
N ALA A 278 -0.78 -0.21 10.17
CA ALA A 278 -0.70 1.26 10.11
C ALA A 278 -2.05 1.93 10.44
N LEU A 279 -3.16 1.35 9.97
CA LEU A 279 -4.52 1.84 10.27
C LEU A 279 -4.91 1.61 11.73
N LEU A 280 -4.68 0.40 12.26
CA LEU A 280 -5.05 0.06 13.64
C LEU A 280 -4.15 0.74 14.67
N LYS A 281 -2.93 1.13 14.28
CA LYS A 281 -1.89 1.66 15.19
C LYS A 281 -1.66 0.75 16.40
N ASP A 282 -1.79 -0.55 16.16
CA ASP A 282 -1.51 -1.61 17.11
C ASP A 282 -1.28 -2.92 16.33
N ILE A 283 -0.60 -3.87 16.94
CA ILE A 283 -0.39 -5.21 16.37
C ILE A 283 -1.17 -6.20 17.23
N GLN A 284 -2.36 -6.56 16.75
CA GLN A 284 -3.18 -7.58 17.42
C GLN A 284 -2.61 -8.98 17.16
N ASN A 285 -2.83 -9.92 18.09
CA ASN A 285 -2.33 -11.30 17.98
C ASN A 285 -2.80 -11.98 16.67
N ILE A 286 -4.03 -11.73 16.23
CA ILE A 286 -4.57 -12.28 14.97
C ILE A 286 -3.75 -11.79 13.77
N GLN A 287 -3.48 -10.49 13.66
CA GLN A 287 -2.70 -9.91 12.56
C GLN A 287 -1.26 -10.39 12.56
N TYR A 288 -0.67 -10.53 13.76
CA TYR A 288 0.67 -11.09 13.92
C TYR A 288 0.73 -12.55 13.43
N LEU A 289 -0.24 -13.39 13.82
CA LEU A 289 -0.32 -14.78 13.38
C LEU A 289 -0.51 -14.91 11.85
N GLU A 290 -1.29 -14.02 11.24
CA GLU A 290 -1.45 -13.96 9.78
C GLU A 290 -0.15 -13.56 9.10
N PHE A 291 0.52 -12.52 9.60
CA PHE A 291 1.84 -12.11 9.13
C PHE A 291 2.85 -13.26 9.21
N VAL A 292 2.92 -13.98 10.34
CA VAL A 292 3.80 -15.15 10.50
C VAL A 292 3.41 -16.29 9.55
N SER A 293 2.13 -16.50 9.26
CA SER A 293 1.69 -17.52 8.30
C SER A 293 2.11 -17.18 6.86
N ILE A 294 1.97 -15.92 6.45
CA ILE A 294 2.44 -15.42 5.16
C ILE A 294 3.96 -15.60 5.07
N PHE A 295 4.66 -15.25 6.14
CA PHE A 295 6.11 -15.38 6.26
C PHE A 295 6.61 -16.81 6.05
N ARG A 296 6.01 -17.79 6.76
CA ARG A 296 6.34 -19.21 6.62
C ARG A 296 6.15 -19.70 5.18
N THR A 297 5.15 -19.15 4.47
CA THR A 297 4.92 -19.51 3.07
C THR A 297 6.08 -19.05 2.19
N PHE A 298 6.55 -17.81 2.34
CA PHE A 298 7.74 -17.32 1.62
C PHE A 298 8.99 -18.13 1.95
N ASN A 299 9.20 -18.45 3.23
CA ASN A 299 10.34 -19.27 3.65
C ASN A 299 10.33 -20.65 2.99
N ARG A 300 9.17 -21.31 2.91
CA ARG A 300 9.06 -22.62 2.24
C ARG A 300 9.39 -22.55 0.75
N VAL A 301 8.94 -21.50 0.06
CA VAL A 301 9.27 -21.30 -1.37
C VAL A 301 10.76 -21.07 -1.55
N TRP A 302 11.36 -20.24 -0.70
CA TRP A 302 12.79 -19.97 -0.72
C TRP A 302 13.63 -21.22 -0.43
N GLN A 303 13.29 -22.00 0.60
CA GLN A 303 13.95 -23.26 0.94
C GLN A 303 13.97 -24.23 -0.24
N LYS A 304 12.80 -24.46 -0.85
CA LYS A 304 12.70 -25.33 -2.03
C LYS A 304 13.61 -24.88 -3.17
N GLN A 305 13.69 -23.57 -3.44
CA GLN A 305 14.55 -23.02 -4.49
C GLN A 305 16.04 -23.13 -4.15
N GLU A 306 16.43 -22.94 -2.89
CA GLU A 306 17.81 -23.15 -2.46
C GLU A 306 18.22 -24.63 -2.49
N ASP A 307 17.33 -25.55 -2.10
CA ASP A 307 17.57 -26.99 -2.20
C ASP A 307 17.78 -27.42 -3.67
N GLU A 308 16.99 -26.88 -4.60
CA GLU A 308 17.17 -27.09 -6.04
C GLU A 308 18.50 -26.51 -6.54
N LYS A 309 18.92 -25.34 -6.06
CA LYS A 309 20.23 -24.75 -6.40
C LYS A 309 21.38 -25.60 -5.86
N MET A 310 21.28 -26.10 -4.63
CA MET A 310 22.29 -26.96 -4.03
C MET A 310 22.38 -28.29 -4.76
N ARG A 311 21.25 -28.91 -5.12
CA ARG A 311 21.22 -30.11 -5.96
C ARG A 311 21.89 -29.87 -7.32
N LYS A 312 21.54 -28.78 -8.01
CA LYS A 312 22.16 -28.41 -9.29
C LYS A 312 23.67 -28.19 -9.15
N LYS A 313 24.14 -27.52 -8.10
CA LYS A 313 25.58 -27.37 -7.84
C LYS A 313 26.27 -28.71 -7.63
N ILE A 314 25.66 -29.63 -6.88
CA ILE A 314 26.22 -30.99 -6.67
C ILE A 314 26.25 -31.77 -8.00
N GLU A 315 25.19 -31.67 -8.81
CA GLU A 315 25.13 -32.24 -10.16
C GLU A 315 26.21 -31.62 -11.08
N GLU A 316 26.40 -30.30 -11.05
CA GLU A 316 27.44 -29.58 -11.81
C GLU A 316 28.85 -29.92 -11.34
N GLU A 317 29.08 -30.00 -10.02
CA GLU A 317 30.36 -30.36 -9.41
C GLU A 317 30.72 -31.82 -9.70
N SER A 318 29.73 -32.74 -9.72
CA SER A 318 29.93 -34.13 -10.13
C SER A 318 30.17 -34.28 -11.64
N LEU A 319 29.56 -33.43 -12.47
CA LEU A 319 29.87 -33.30 -13.90
C LEU A 319 31.27 -32.68 -14.15
N TYR A 320 31.75 -31.81 -13.26
CA TYR A 320 33.06 -31.15 -13.37
C TYR A 320 34.24 -32.10 -13.09
N VAL A 321 34.02 -33.23 -12.42
CA VAL A 321 35.04 -34.29 -12.26
C VAL A 321 35.43 -34.91 -13.62
N THR A 322 34.60 -34.78 -14.67
CA THR A 322 34.86 -35.33 -16.01
C THR A 322 35.27 -34.32 -17.09
N LYS A 323 35.38 -33.02 -16.79
CA LYS A 323 35.82 -32.01 -17.77
C LYS A 323 36.97 -31.17 -17.22
N THR A 324 38.14 -31.36 -17.81
CA THR A 324 39.36 -30.56 -17.60
C THR A 324 39.09 -29.07 -17.90
N LYS A 325 39.31 -28.21 -16.89
CA LYS A 325 39.22 -26.75 -16.98
C LYS A 325 40.35 -26.20 -17.84
N CYS A 326 40.03 -25.57 -18.98
CA CYS A 326 40.89 -24.57 -19.61
C CYS A 326 40.06 -23.63 -20.50
N ALA A 327 39.65 -22.51 -19.93
CA ALA A 327 39.50 -21.21 -20.61
C ALA A 327 39.36 -20.15 -19.50
N THR A 328 40.47 -19.51 -19.14
CA THR A 328 40.41 -18.26 -18.38
C THR A 328 39.83 -17.21 -19.30
N GLU A 329 38.63 -16.71 -18.99
CA GLU A 329 38.01 -15.59 -19.69
C GLU A 329 38.95 -14.37 -19.59
N ASP A 330 39.11 -13.63 -20.69
CA ASP A 330 39.95 -12.43 -20.74
C ASP A 330 39.39 -11.36 -19.79
N GLU A 331 40.21 -10.86 -18.86
CA GLU A 331 39.79 -9.87 -17.87
C GLU A 331 39.25 -8.58 -18.52
N GLU A 332 39.76 -8.21 -19.70
CA GLU A 332 39.29 -7.04 -20.45
C GLU A 332 37.89 -7.26 -21.04
N GLU A 333 37.61 -8.46 -21.55
CA GLU A 333 36.29 -8.82 -22.06
C GLU A 333 35.24 -8.85 -20.93
N VAL A 334 35.60 -9.40 -19.77
CA VAL A 334 34.73 -9.39 -18.58
C VAL A 334 34.44 -7.96 -18.13
N PHE A 335 35.45 -7.09 -18.08
CA PHE A 335 35.26 -5.67 -17.73
C PHE A 335 34.31 -4.98 -18.71
N GLN A 336 34.49 -5.20 -20.01
CA GLN A 336 33.63 -4.60 -21.03
C GLN A 336 32.18 -5.10 -20.91
N GLN A 337 31.97 -6.38 -20.61
CA GLN A 337 30.63 -6.92 -20.33
C GLN A 337 30.02 -6.34 -19.04
N GLU A 338 30.80 -6.12 -17.99
CA GLU A 338 30.31 -5.47 -16.75
C GLU A 338 29.87 -4.02 -16.99
N VAL A 339 30.61 -3.29 -17.83
CA VAL A 339 30.24 -1.93 -18.26
C VAL A 339 28.92 -1.96 -19.04
N GLU A 340 28.78 -2.87 -20.01
CA GLU A 340 27.55 -3.00 -20.81
C GLU A 340 26.33 -3.38 -19.98
N ARG A 341 26.50 -4.25 -18.98
CA ARG A 341 25.43 -4.58 -18.01
C ARG A 341 25.07 -3.42 -17.09
N SER A 342 26.03 -2.55 -16.78
CA SER A 342 25.81 -1.38 -15.91
C SER A 342 25.17 -0.21 -16.65
N PHE A 343 25.38 -0.12 -17.97
CA PHE A 343 24.90 0.98 -18.83
C PHE A 343 24.24 0.42 -20.11
N PRO A 344 23.11 -0.29 -19.99
CA PRO A 344 22.44 -0.90 -21.13
C PRO A 344 22.00 0.18 -22.13
N THR A 345 22.45 0.01 -23.37
CA THR A 345 22.13 0.91 -24.49
C THR A 345 21.56 0.05 -25.62
N SER A 346 20.22 -0.07 -25.71
CA SER A 346 19.48 -0.86 -26.74
C SER A 346 19.73 -0.42 -28.20
N VAL A 347 20.71 0.47 -28.42
CA VAL A 347 21.09 1.12 -29.66
C VAL A 347 21.45 0.11 -30.76
N ALA A 348 22.13 -0.98 -30.42
CA ALA A 348 22.49 -2.02 -31.39
C ALA A 348 21.29 -2.84 -31.85
N GLU A 349 20.28 -3.02 -30.99
CA GLU A 349 19.05 -3.75 -31.31
C GLU A 349 18.08 -2.89 -32.12
N ASP A 350 17.95 -1.62 -31.74
CA ASP A 350 16.95 -0.70 -32.30
C ASP A 350 17.42 0.01 -33.58
N PHE A 351 18.72 0.31 -33.71
CA PHE A 351 19.26 1.17 -34.77
C PHE A 351 20.51 0.60 -35.45
N GLY A 352 20.72 -0.73 -35.35
CA GLY A 352 21.91 -1.39 -35.89
C GLY A 352 22.12 -1.19 -37.40
N ASP A 353 21.04 -1.04 -38.17
CA ASP A 353 21.01 -0.75 -39.61
C ASP A 353 21.50 0.66 -39.98
N PHE A 354 21.33 1.65 -39.09
CA PHE A 354 21.82 3.01 -39.29
C PHE A 354 23.26 3.23 -38.81
N LEU A 355 23.82 2.25 -38.12
CA LEU A 355 25.19 2.26 -37.62
C LEU A 355 26.07 1.50 -38.63
N GLN A 356 26.77 2.22 -39.50
CA GLN A 356 27.82 1.62 -40.33
C GLN A 356 28.90 0.99 -39.41
N ASN A 357 28.85 -0.33 -39.26
CA ASN A 357 29.89 -1.14 -38.64
C ASN A 357 30.15 -2.35 -39.56
N ASP A 358 30.76 -2.10 -40.72
CA ASP A 358 31.38 -3.15 -41.52
C ASP A 358 32.68 -3.60 -40.82
N THR A 359 32.55 -4.58 -39.93
CA THR A 359 33.60 -5.60 -39.72
C THR A 359 32.89 -6.91 -39.41
N LEU A 360 33.06 -7.90 -40.29
CA LEU A 360 32.45 -9.23 -40.27
C LEU A 360 32.67 -10.01 -38.95
N GLU A 361 33.60 -9.58 -38.09
CA GLU A 361 34.03 -10.30 -36.89
C GLU A 361 33.05 -10.22 -35.71
N LYS A 362 32.05 -9.32 -35.71
CA LYS A 362 31.10 -9.16 -34.57
C LYS A 362 29.71 -9.78 -34.79
N ILE A 363 29.45 -10.39 -35.95
CA ILE A 363 28.12 -10.93 -36.28
C ILE A 363 27.91 -12.34 -35.66
N HIS A 364 28.98 -13.03 -35.22
CA HIS A 364 28.91 -14.42 -34.75
C HIS A 364 28.79 -14.62 -33.21
N THR A 365 28.58 -13.58 -32.41
CA THR A 365 28.45 -13.72 -30.94
C THR A 365 27.03 -13.56 -30.40
N LYS A 366 25.98 -13.81 -31.19
CA LYS A 366 24.63 -14.03 -30.65
C LYS A 366 24.44 -15.50 -30.28
N LYS A 367 25.05 -15.92 -29.16
CA LYS A 367 24.49 -17.06 -28.40
C LYS A 367 23.22 -16.53 -27.73
N ASN A 368 22.05 -16.89 -28.26
CA ASN A 368 20.83 -16.85 -27.47
C ASN A 368 21.11 -17.59 -26.15
N PRO A 369 20.88 -17.00 -24.97
CA PRO A 369 20.99 -17.74 -23.73
C PRO A 369 19.92 -18.85 -23.79
N SER A 370 20.37 -20.07 -24.05
CA SER A 370 19.56 -21.26 -24.02
C SER A 370 18.96 -21.37 -22.62
N GLY A 371 17.65 -21.11 -22.51
CA GLY A 371 16.77 -21.53 -21.42
C GLY A 371 17.39 -21.65 -20.03
N THR A 372 18.03 -20.61 -19.50
CA THR A 372 18.30 -20.55 -18.06
C THR A 372 16.95 -20.47 -17.35
N HIS A 373 16.62 -21.53 -16.63
CA HIS A 373 15.48 -21.60 -15.72
C HIS A 373 15.49 -20.34 -14.84
N ARG A 374 14.53 -19.43 -15.00
CA ARG A 374 14.46 -18.20 -14.20
C ARG A 374 14.03 -18.58 -12.78
N ASP A 375 14.71 -18.01 -11.79
CA ASP A 375 14.34 -18.13 -10.38
C ASP A 375 12.95 -17.49 -10.17
N ILE A 376 12.01 -18.22 -9.56
CA ILE A 376 10.65 -17.73 -9.29
C ILE A 376 10.67 -16.72 -8.13
N PHE A 377 11.51 -16.96 -7.11
CA PHE A 377 11.69 -16.08 -5.97
C PHE A 377 13.06 -15.39 -6.08
N ILE A 378 13.03 -14.10 -6.41
CA ILE A 378 14.22 -13.29 -6.73
C ILE A 378 14.77 -12.53 -5.52
N THR A 379 15.96 -11.94 -5.65
CA THR A 379 16.64 -11.21 -4.56
C THR A 379 15.81 -10.00 -4.09
N GLU A 380 15.12 -9.35 -5.01
CA GLU A 380 14.21 -8.23 -4.76
C GLU A 380 13.03 -8.65 -3.86
N ASP A 381 12.58 -9.90 -3.98
CA ASP A 381 11.49 -10.43 -3.16
C ASP A 381 11.95 -10.73 -1.74
N ILE A 382 13.16 -11.27 -1.57
CA ILE A 382 13.79 -11.43 -0.25
C ILE A 382 13.95 -10.07 0.41
N LYS A 383 14.42 -9.06 -0.34
CA LYS A 383 14.54 -7.68 0.14
C LYS A 383 13.18 -7.13 0.58
N LEU A 384 12.13 -7.29 -0.22
CA LEU A 384 10.77 -6.84 0.12
C LEU A 384 10.27 -7.48 1.43
N VAL A 385 10.40 -8.81 1.55
CA VAL A 385 9.96 -9.55 2.74
C VAL A 385 10.75 -9.11 3.97
N ALA A 386 12.07 -9.07 3.87
CA ALA A 386 12.93 -8.69 4.99
C ALA A 386 12.74 -7.22 5.40
N GLN A 387 12.58 -6.29 4.46
CA GLN A 387 12.27 -4.88 4.77
C GLN A 387 10.91 -4.72 5.44
N THR A 388 9.91 -5.49 4.99
CA THR A 388 8.59 -5.51 5.62
C THR A 388 8.67 -6.01 7.05
N PHE A 389 9.41 -7.11 7.27
CA PHE A 389 9.69 -7.65 8.60
C PHE A 389 10.40 -6.61 9.49
N LEU A 390 11.47 -5.99 9.00
CA LEU A 390 12.19 -4.92 9.72
C LEU A 390 11.25 -3.78 10.13
N LYS A 391 10.38 -3.32 9.22
CA LYS A 391 9.40 -2.26 9.49
C LYS A 391 8.40 -2.67 10.57
N ILE A 392 7.81 -3.86 10.46
CA ILE A 392 6.84 -4.36 11.45
C ILE A 392 7.50 -4.53 12.81
N MET A 393 8.69 -5.11 12.87
CA MET A 393 9.43 -5.30 14.13
C MET A 393 9.89 -3.98 14.74
N ALA A 394 10.21 -2.97 13.93
CA ALA A 394 10.49 -1.62 14.44
C ALA A 394 9.25 -0.99 15.10
N LEU A 395 8.05 -1.21 14.56
CA LEU A 395 6.79 -0.73 15.17
C LEU A 395 6.51 -1.43 16.51
N VAL A 396 6.78 -2.74 16.59
CA VAL A 396 6.70 -3.50 17.86
C VAL A 396 7.65 -2.89 18.91
N ASN A 397 8.90 -2.61 18.52
CA ASN A 397 9.95 -2.11 19.40
C ASN A 397 9.60 -0.77 20.05
N VAL A 398 9.18 0.23 19.25
CA VAL A 398 8.94 1.58 19.79
C VAL A 398 7.50 1.73 20.35
N ARG A 399 6.55 0.87 19.91
CA ARG A 399 5.09 1.05 20.05
C ARG A 399 4.65 2.49 19.70
N ASP A 400 5.45 3.19 18.91
CA ASP A 400 5.29 4.59 18.59
C ASP A 400 4.97 4.68 17.10
N PHE A 401 3.67 4.70 16.81
CA PHE A 401 3.11 4.76 15.46
C PHE A 401 3.18 6.19 14.87
N HIS A 402 4.08 7.03 15.39
CA HIS A 402 4.42 8.34 14.85
C HIS A 402 5.41 8.28 13.68
N THR A 403 5.94 7.10 13.33
CA THR A 403 6.60 6.92 12.04
C THR A 403 5.56 7.02 10.93
N ASP A 404 5.75 7.92 9.96
CA ASP A 404 4.87 8.11 8.81
C ASP A 404 4.87 6.86 7.91
N LEU A 405 4.14 5.82 8.32
CA LEU A 405 3.84 4.68 7.47
C LEU A 405 2.97 5.18 6.33
N LYS A 406 3.58 5.40 5.17
CA LYS A 406 2.86 5.71 3.94
C LYS A 406 2.02 4.49 3.57
N LEU A 407 0.69 4.64 3.64
CA LEU A 407 -0.25 3.64 3.17
C LEU A 407 -0.12 3.51 1.65
N ASP A 408 0.09 2.29 1.17
CA ASP A 408 0.22 2.01 -0.26
C ASP A 408 -0.93 1.12 -0.73
N TYR A 409 -2.02 1.73 -1.20
CA TYR A 409 -3.14 1.01 -1.80
C TYR A 409 -2.99 0.88 -3.32
N ILE A 410 -2.22 1.76 -3.95
CA ILE A 410 -2.13 1.85 -5.40
C ILE A 410 -1.28 0.71 -5.94
N ASN A 411 -0.11 0.44 -5.35
CA ASN A 411 0.74 -0.66 -5.83
C ASN A 411 0.12 -2.03 -5.50
N ILE A 412 -0.55 -2.16 -4.35
CA ILE A 412 -1.34 -3.36 -4.02
C ILE A 412 -2.38 -3.62 -5.11
N TYR A 413 -3.15 -2.59 -5.46
CA TYR A 413 -4.19 -2.71 -6.49
C TYR A 413 -3.61 -3.02 -7.87
N LYS A 414 -2.46 -2.44 -8.25
CA LYS A 414 -1.75 -2.78 -9.50
C LYS A 414 -1.36 -4.26 -9.57
N LEU A 415 -0.79 -4.82 -8.50
CA LEU A 415 -0.44 -6.25 -8.43
C LEU A 415 -1.70 -7.13 -8.47
N GLN A 416 -2.76 -6.72 -7.78
CA GLN A 416 -4.05 -7.41 -7.79
C GLN A 416 -4.66 -7.45 -9.20
N MET A 417 -4.53 -6.36 -9.97
CA MET A 417 -4.98 -6.31 -11.37
C MET A 417 -4.19 -7.23 -12.29
N GLN A 418 -2.90 -7.47 -12.02
CA GLN A 418 -2.11 -8.44 -12.79
C GLN A 418 -2.65 -9.87 -12.59
N ILE A 419 -3.04 -10.23 -11.36
CA ILE A 419 -3.70 -11.51 -11.08
C ILE A 419 -5.06 -11.57 -11.79
N PHE A 420 -5.88 -10.52 -11.65
CA PHE A 420 -7.18 -10.39 -12.32
C PHE A 420 -7.07 -10.59 -13.84
N GLN A 421 -6.14 -9.91 -14.51
CA GLN A 421 -5.94 -10.01 -15.96
C GLN A 421 -5.58 -11.43 -16.41
N ASN A 422 -4.73 -12.14 -15.66
CA ASN A 422 -4.36 -13.52 -15.99
C ASN A 422 -5.55 -14.48 -15.83
N ILE A 423 -6.34 -14.33 -14.76
CA ILE A 423 -7.53 -15.15 -14.52
C ILE A 423 -8.58 -14.87 -15.61
N VAL A 424 -8.92 -13.61 -15.89
CA VAL A 424 -9.92 -13.25 -16.92
C VAL A 424 -9.49 -13.70 -18.31
N LYS A 425 -8.20 -13.58 -18.65
CA LYS A 425 -7.67 -14.01 -19.96
C LYS A 425 -7.82 -15.52 -20.18
N TYR A 426 -7.61 -16.31 -19.13
CA TYR A 426 -7.70 -17.77 -19.20
C TYR A 426 -9.14 -18.30 -19.06
N TYR A 427 -9.93 -17.73 -18.15
CA TYR A 427 -11.29 -18.15 -17.84
C TYR A 427 -12.38 -17.32 -18.54
N ARG A 428 -12.06 -16.64 -19.64
CA ARG A 428 -12.98 -15.72 -20.36
C ARG A 428 -14.35 -16.35 -20.66
N SER A 429 -14.39 -17.64 -21.00
CA SER A 429 -15.62 -18.39 -21.31
C SER A 429 -16.47 -18.75 -20.08
N CYS A 430 -15.98 -18.51 -18.87
CA CYS A 430 -16.63 -18.85 -17.60
C CYS A 430 -17.15 -17.62 -16.85
N VAL A 431 -17.00 -16.42 -17.41
CA VAL A 431 -17.36 -15.14 -16.77
C VAL A 431 -18.69 -14.63 -17.32
N ASN A 432 -19.53 -14.07 -16.46
CA ASN A 432 -20.83 -13.48 -16.84
C ASN A 432 -20.86 -11.95 -16.74
N SER A 433 -21.97 -11.36 -17.19
CA SER A 433 -22.19 -9.91 -17.24
C SER A 433 -22.21 -9.20 -15.88
N ARG A 434 -22.27 -9.92 -14.75
CA ARG A 434 -22.15 -9.27 -13.41
C ARG A 434 -20.79 -8.64 -13.20
N LEU A 435 -19.76 -9.17 -13.84
CA LEU A 435 -18.42 -8.60 -13.77
C LEU A 435 -18.38 -7.19 -14.40
N ASP A 436 -19.22 -6.90 -15.40
CA ASP A 436 -19.27 -5.58 -16.03
C ASP A 436 -19.70 -4.51 -15.00
N ASP A 437 -20.74 -4.79 -14.21
CA ASP A 437 -21.22 -3.89 -13.15
C ASP A 437 -20.18 -3.73 -12.03
N ALA A 438 -19.58 -4.84 -11.58
CA ALA A 438 -18.59 -4.82 -10.50
C ALA A 438 -17.27 -4.16 -10.91
N SER A 439 -16.87 -4.32 -12.18
CA SER A 439 -15.63 -3.78 -12.73
C SER A 439 -15.69 -2.27 -12.97
N TYR A 440 -16.88 -1.68 -13.15
CA TYR A 440 -17.03 -0.28 -13.56
C TYR A 440 -16.24 0.70 -12.68
N LEU A 441 -16.37 0.62 -11.36
CA LEU A 441 -15.65 1.51 -10.43
C LEU A 441 -14.14 1.25 -10.42
N GLY A 442 -13.74 -0.03 -10.39
CA GLY A 442 -12.33 -0.42 -10.37
C GLY A 442 -11.60 -0.01 -11.66
N MET A 443 -12.20 -0.28 -12.81
CA MET A 443 -11.69 0.11 -14.12
C MET A 443 -11.65 1.64 -14.27
N SER A 444 -12.69 2.35 -13.83
CA SER A 444 -12.69 3.83 -13.83
C SER A 444 -11.53 4.38 -12.99
N PHE A 445 -11.26 3.77 -11.83
CA PHE A 445 -10.13 4.14 -11.00
C PHE A 445 -8.77 3.82 -11.64
N LEU A 446 -8.64 2.67 -12.32
CA LEU A 446 -7.44 2.33 -13.09
C LEU A 446 -7.20 3.30 -14.25
N VAL A 447 -8.26 3.72 -14.94
CA VAL A 447 -8.16 4.74 -15.99
C VAL A 447 -7.65 6.05 -15.41
N GLU A 448 -8.14 6.47 -14.25
CA GLU A 448 -7.66 7.67 -13.56
C GLU A 448 -6.22 7.53 -13.05
N ILE A 449 -5.82 6.39 -12.50
CA ILE A 449 -4.41 6.11 -12.14
C ILE A 449 -3.53 6.15 -13.39
N SER A 450 -3.97 5.52 -14.47
CA SER A 450 -3.23 5.50 -15.73
C SER A 450 -3.08 6.91 -16.26
N ARG A 451 -4.15 7.71 -16.25
CA ARG A 451 -4.12 9.12 -16.64
C ARG A 451 -3.14 9.94 -15.81
N LYS A 452 -3.03 9.69 -14.50
CA LYS A 452 -2.02 10.34 -13.64
C LYS A 452 -0.59 10.05 -14.08
N ASN A 453 -0.30 8.83 -14.56
CA ASN A 453 1.03 8.51 -15.10
C ASN A 453 1.35 9.29 -16.40
N TYR A 454 0.36 9.90 -17.04
CA TYR A 454 0.50 10.74 -18.25
C TYR A 454 0.25 12.25 -17.97
N ASP A 455 0.04 12.64 -16.71
CA ASP A 455 -0.23 14.03 -16.34
C ASP A 455 1.06 14.84 -16.22
N LEU A 456 1.35 15.64 -17.26
CA LEU A 456 2.53 16.51 -17.36
C LEU A 456 2.52 17.69 -16.36
N SER A 457 1.38 17.97 -15.71
CA SER A 457 1.24 19.12 -14.81
C SER A 457 1.79 18.88 -13.39
N ARG A 458 2.12 17.63 -13.06
CA ARG A 458 2.58 17.23 -11.72
C ARG A 458 4.09 17.07 -11.69
N VAL A 459 4.74 17.80 -10.78
CA VAL A 459 6.13 17.52 -10.41
C VAL A 459 6.10 16.26 -9.55
N GLU A 460 6.53 15.11 -10.10
CA GLU A 460 6.83 13.97 -9.24
C GLU A 460 7.94 14.38 -8.27
N ASP A 461 7.81 13.99 -6.99
CA ASP A 461 8.92 14.09 -6.05
C ASP A 461 10.10 13.35 -6.68
N LYS A 462 11.16 14.08 -7.04
CA LYS A 462 12.38 13.50 -7.60
C LYS A 462 12.84 12.40 -6.66
N SER A 463 12.59 11.15 -7.01
CA SER A 463 13.06 10.03 -6.21
C SER A 463 14.58 10.05 -6.29
N MET A 464 15.23 9.92 -5.14
CA MET A 464 16.69 9.75 -5.07
C MET A 464 17.15 8.42 -5.68
N ASP A 465 16.20 7.59 -6.14
CA ASP A 465 16.41 6.22 -6.65
C ASP A 465 16.15 6.11 -8.17
N TYR A 466 15.92 7.21 -8.89
CA TYR A 466 15.63 7.15 -10.34
C TYR A 466 16.85 6.64 -11.14
N ASN A 467 16.66 5.54 -11.87
CA ASN A 467 17.67 4.96 -12.74
C ASN A 467 17.44 5.35 -14.21
N PHE A 468 18.34 6.17 -14.75
CA PHE A 468 18.26 6.66 -16.13
C PHE A 468 18.23 5.54 -17.20
N TYR A 469 18.90 4.41 -16.94
CA TYR A 469 19.07 3.32 -17.91
C TYR A 469 17.92 2.32 -17.93
N ASP A 470 17.25 2.12 -16.79
CA ASP A 470 16.21 1.10 -16.62
C ASP A 470 14.81 1.68 -16.41
N ASP A 471 14.70 2.82 -15.71
CA ASP A 471 13.40 3.36 -15.31
C ASP A 471 12.75 4.21 -16.40
N SER A 472 11.42 4.09 -16.49
CA SER A 472 10.59 4.92 -17.37
C SER A 472 10.46 6.36 -16.85
N ASN A 473 10.48 7.34 -17.75
CA ASN A 473 10.12 8.73 -17.42
C ASN A 473 9.19 9.32 -18.47
N VAL A 474 7.89 9.11 -18.26
CA VAL A 474 6.83 9.48 -19.19
C VAL A 474 6.75 11.00 -19.38
N GLN A 475 7.04 11.78 -18.33
CA GLN A 475 6.98 13.24 -18.38
C GLN A 475 8.02 13.85 -19.34
N GLU A 476 9.19 13.22 -19.41
CA GLU A 476 10.28 13.64 -20.30
C GLU A 476 10.07 13.17 -21.74
N ILE A 477 9.45 12.00 -21.93
CA ILE A 477 9.27 11.37 -23.24
C ILE A 477 8.06 11.95 -23.99
N LEU A 478 6.91 12.18 -23.33
CA LEU A 478 5.69 12.63 -24.01
C LEU A 478 5.85 13.91 -24.85
N PRO A 479 6.55 14.97 -24.38
CA PRO A 479 6.73 16.20 -25.17
C PRO A 479 7.47 15.99 -26.49
N CYS A 480 8.23 14.90 -26.62
CA CYS A 480 9.01 14.61 -27.81
C CYS A 480 8.13 14.21 -29.02
N LEU A 481 6.91 13.71 -28.78
CA LEU A 481 6.00 13.24 -29.83
C LEU A 481 5.60 14.36 -30.80
N GLN A 482 5.33 15.56 -30.29
CA GLN A 482 4.98 16.70 -31.14
C GLN A 482 6.14 17.08 -32.06
N LEU A 483 7.37 17.13 -31.52
CA LEU A 483 8.56 17.41 -32.33
C LEU A 483 8.78 16.34 -33.41
N LEU A 484 8.57 15.06 -33.09
CA LEU A 484 8.66 13.97 -34.06
C LEU A 484 7.61 14.12 -35.18
N ASN A 485 6.38 14.53 -34.87
CA ASN A 485 5.36 14.82 -35.88
C ASN A 485 5.78 16.00 -36.78
N ASP A 486 6.26 17.11 -36.20
CA ASP A 486 6.70 18.29 -36.95
C ASP A 486 7.85 17.93 -37.92
N ILE A 487 8.81 17.10 -37.48
CA ILE A 487 9.93 16.63 -38.31
C ILE A 487 9.45 15.73 -39.43
N GLU A 488 8.54 14.79 -39.15
CA GLU A 488 8.00 13.88 -40.16
C GLU A 488 7.23 14.64 -41.24
N GLU A 489 6.36 15.58 -40.86
CA GLU A 489 5.60 16.42 -41.79
C GLU A 489 6.54 17.25 -42.68
N ARG A 490 7.57 17.86 -42.08
CA ARG A 490 8.56 18.65 -42.81
C ARG A 490 9.39 17.78 -43.76
N ALA A 491 9.86 16.62 -43.31
CA ALA A 491 10.60 15.68 -44.15
C ALA A 491 9.77 15.15 -45.31
N LYS A 492 8.51 14.80 -45.09
CA LYS A 492 7.57 14.39 -46.15
C LYS A 492 7.28 15.52 -47.13
N ALA A 493 7.20 16.77 -46.66
CA ALA A 493 7.03 17.93 -47.54
C ALA A 493 8.25 18.14 -48.44
N GLU A 494 9.47 18.04 -47.89
CA GLU A 494 10.70 18.16 -48.68
C GLU A 494 10.90 16.97 -49.64
N LEU A 495 10.49 15.75 -49.25
CA LEU A 495 10.51 14.56 -50.15
C LEU A 495 9.60 14.71 -51.37
N LYS A 496 8.54 15.53 -51.32
CA LYS A 496 7.73 15.84 -52.50
C LYS A 496 8.51 16.66 -53.53
N LEU A 497 9.44 17.50 -53.07
CA LEU A 497 10.28 18.34 -53.92
C LEU A 497 11.57 17.61 -54.34
N TRP A 498 12.08 16.75 -53.46
CA TRP A 498 13.32 15.97 -53.64
C TRP A 498 13.05 14.48 -53.42
N PRO A 499 12.39 13.80 -54.39
CA PRO A 499 12.13 12.37 -54.30
C PRO A 499 13.43 11.58 -54.13
N ASP A 500 13.39 10.48 -53.38
CA ASP A 500 14.51 9.55 -53.19
C ASP A 500 15.75 10.10 -52.47
N HIS A 501 15.68 11.26 -51.83
CA HIS A 501 16.80 11.77 -51.04
C HIS A 501 17.05 10.90 -49.78
N ALA A 502 18.18 10.20 -49.76
CA ALA A 502 18.51 9.21 -48.73
C ALA A 502 18.39 9.73 -47.29
N ALA A 503 18.91 10.93 -46.99
CA ALA A 503 18.83 11.47 -45.62
C ALA A 503 17.39 11.80 -45.18
N LEU A 504 16.52 12.22 -46.11
CA LEU A 504 15.12 12.54 -45.80
C LEU A 504 14.31 11.25 -45.59
N ASN A 505 14.56 10.21 -46.40
CA ASN A 505 13.99 8.88 -46.19
C ASN A 505 14.42 8.30 -44.84
N ASP A 506 15.71 8.39 -44.50
CA ASP A 506 16.24 7.95 -43.21
C ASP A 506 15.60 8.69 -42.03
N ILE A 507 15.37 10.01 -42.15
CA ILE A 507 14.66 10.81 -41.13
C ILE A 507 13.25 10.24 -40.89
N VAL A 508 12.49 9.98 -41.96
CA VAL A 508 11.12 9.43 -41.83
C VAL A 508 11.14 8.06 -41.16
N VAL A 509 12.02 7.14 -41.62
CA VAL A 509 12.12 5.78 -41.05
C VAL A 509 12.54 5.84 -39.57
N LEU A 510 13.47 6.72 -39.21
CA LEU A 510 13.90 6.89 -37.82
C LEU A 510 12.77 7.43 -36.94
N VAL A 511 12.03 8.43 -37.42
CA VAL A 511 10.89 9.00 -36.69
C VAL A 511 9.82 7.94 -36.47
N ASP A 512 9.44 7.19 -37.51
CA ASP A 512 8.46 6.11 -37.40
C ASP A 512 8.93 5.06 -36.39
N ARG A 513 10.20 4.67 -36.43
CA ARG A 513 10.76 3.71 -35.47
C ARG A 513 10.71 4.22 -34.04
N ILE A 514 11.12 5.46 -33.78
CA ILE A 514 11.07 6.05 -32.43
C ILE A 514 9.62 6.09 -31.92
N LYS A 515 8.64 6.37 -32.77
CA LYS A 515 7.21 6.37 -32.40
C LYS A 515 6.67 4.99 -32.03
N THR A 516 7.31 3.90 -32.47
CA THR A 516 6.89 2.54 -32.07
C THR A 516 7.32 2.15 -30.64
N PHE A 517 8.22 2.91 -30.01
CA PHE A 517 8.68 2.59 -28.66
C PHE A 517 7.56 2.77 -27.64
N PRO A 518 7.38 1.82 -26.70
CA PRO A 518 6.51 2.05 -25.55
C PRO A 518 6.97 3.29 -24.80
N VAL A 519 6.03 4.16 -24.43
CA VAL A 519 6.28 5.37 -23.63
C VAL A 519 6.88 5.07 -22.25
N THR A 520 6.73 3.83 -21.78
CA THR A 520 7.34 3.30 -20.56
C THR A 520 8.77 2.80 -20.77
N SER A 521 9.39 2.98 -21.93
CA SER A 521 10.81 2.63 -22.13
C SER A 521 11.72 3.66 -21.44
N SER A 522 12.96 3.29 -21.14
CA SER A 522 13.93 4.19 -20.53
C SER A 522 14.35 5.34 -21.46
N ILE A 523 14.74 6.47 -20.88
CA ILE A 523 15.11 7.67 -21.65
C ILE A 523 16.28 7.39 -22.59
N VAL A 524 17.22 6.53 -22.22
CA VAL A 524 18.44 6.23 -23.01
C VAL A 524 18.11 5.71 -24.39
N ARG A 525 17.06 4.88 -24.48
CA ARG A 525 16.56 4.32 -25.74
C ARG A 525 16.08 5.43 -26.68
N PHE A 526 15.31 6.38 -26.17
CA PHE A 526 14.87 7.57 -26.92
C PHE A 526 16.04 8.51 -27.23
N SER A 527 16.94 8.74 -26.28
CA SER A 527 18.13 9.60 -26.44
C SER A 527 19.01 9.14 -27.59
N ALA A 528 19.25 7.83 -27.71
CA ALA A 528 20.00 7.28 -28.84
C ALA A 528 19.33 7.52 -30.19
N GLY A 529 18.00 7.34 -30.27
CA GLY A 529 17.21 7.64 -31.46
C GLY A 529 17.28 9.13 -31.83
N PHE A 530 17.16 10.03 -30.85
CA PHE A 530 17.25 11.48 -31.05
C PHE A 530 18.63 11.94 -31.51
N GLN A 531 19.70 11.35 -30.97
CA GLN A 531 21.06 11.64 -31.41
C GLN A 531 21.28 11.25 -32.88
N LEU A 532 20.77 10.09 -33.29
CA LEU A 532 20.85 9.61 -34.67
C LEU A 532 19.97 10.43 -35.62
N LEU A 533 18.74 10.76 -35.20
CA LEU A 533 17.83 11.66 -35.92
C LEU A 533 18.50 13.03 -36.13
N GLY A 534 19.11 13.57 -35.08
CA GLY A 534 19.88 14.81 -35.16
C GLY A 534 20.97 14.75 -36.22
N LYS A 535 21.72 13.64 -36.32
CA LYS A 535 22.76 13.45 -37.33
C LYS A 535 22.19 13.50 -38.76
N ARG A 536 21.07 12.81 -39.01
CA ARG A 536 20.44 12.80 -40.35
C ARG A 536 19.86 14.16 -40.74
N ILE A 537 19.34 14.92 -39.77
CA ILE A 537 18.90 16.31 -40.00
C ILE A 537 20.09 17.21 -40.37
N ASP A 538 21.26 17.05 -39.73
CA ASP A 538 22.47 17.80 -40.10
C ASP A 538 22.96 17.46 -41.52
N GLU A 539 22.89 16.19 -41.91
CA GLU A 539 23.22 15.74 -43.27
C GLU A 539 22.31 16.42 -44.32
N TRP A 540 21.00 16.50 -44.07
CA TRP A 540 20.08 17.28 -44.93
C TRP A 540 20.42 18.77 -44.93
N ASN A 541 20.61 19.38 -43.77
CA ASN A 541 20.88 20.81 -43.64
C ASN A 541 22.19 21.23 -44.32
N SER A 542 23.16 20.32 -44.47
CA SER A 542 24.42 20.57 -45.17
C SER A 542 24.23 20.79 -46.68
N VAL A 543 23.18 20.20 -47.27
CA VAL A 543 22.88 20.28 -48.71
C VAL A 543 21.64 21.13 -49.03
N ALA A 544 20.79 21.39 -48.03
CA ALA A 544 19.56 22.14 -48.20
C ALA A 544 19.77 23.65 -48.38
N HIS A 545 19.01 24.27 -49.27
CA HIS A 545 18.96 25.73 -49.41
C HIS A 545 18.35 26.38 -48.15
N ARG A 546 18.66 27.66 -47.90
CA ARG A 546 18.22 28.42 -46.70
C ARG A 546 16.70 28.38 -46.42
N ASN A 547 15.88 28.22 -47.46
CA ASN A 547 14.41 28.22 -47.36
C ASN A 547 13.82 26.82 -47.07
N ASN A 548 14.63 25.77 -47.17
CA ASN A 548 14.20 24.36 -47.13
C ASN A 548 14.94 23.56 -46.04
N ASN A 549 15.84 24.20 -45.29
CA ASN A 549 16.51 23.57 -44.16
C ASN A 549 15.55 23.39 -42.97
N MET A 550 15.98 22.58 -42.00
CA MET A 550 15.24 22.22 -40.78
C MET A 550 16.05 22.59 -39.53
N LEU A 551 16.75 23.73 -39.56
CA LEU A 551 17.63 24.17 -38.46
C LEU A 551 16.85 24.46 -37.16
N ASP A 552 15.64 25.01 -37.29
CA ASP A 552 14.72 25.26 -36.19
C ASP A 552 14.31 23.97 -35.46
N LEU A 553 13.97 22.92 -36.22
CA LEU A 553 13.65 21.60 -35.66
C LEU A 553 14.90 20.92 -35.08
N LYS A 554 16.06 21.10 -35.72
CA LYS A 554 17.34 20.60 -35.20
C LYS A 554 17.68 21.19 -33.83
N ILE A 555 17.45 22.50 -33.62
CA ILE A 555 17.67 23.14 -32.32
C ILE A 555 16.83 22.45 -31.24
N LYS A 556 15.53 22.22 -31.51
CA LYS A 556 14.64 21.51 -30.58
C LYS A 556 15.10 20.08 -30.29
N VAL A 557 15.55 19.33 -31.30
CA VAL A 557 16.13 17.97 -31.09
C VAL A 557 17.35 18.05 -30.17
N THR A 558 18.22 19.03 -30.37
CA THR A 558 19.40 19.25 -29.55
C THR A 558 19.05 19.63 -28.10
N GLU A 559 17.99 20.42 -27.87
CA GLU A 559 17.51 20.76 -26.52
C GLU A 559 17.07 19.50 -25.73
N PHE A 560 16.36 18.56 -26.38
CA PHE A 560 16.02 17.27 -25.76
C PHE A 560 17.26 16.45 -25.41
N ILE A 561 18.21 16.34 -26.34
CA ILE A 561 19.48 15.64 -26.10
C ILE A 561 20.21 16.25 -24.90
N GLN A 562 20.32 17.58 -24.84
CA GLN A 562 20.95 18.28 -23.72
C GLN A 562 20.23 18.03 -22.39
N LYS A 563 18.89 18.03 -22.40
CA LYS A 563 18.08 17.77 -21.21
C LYS A 563 18.31 16.36 -20.68
N TRP A 564 18.28 15.35 -21.55
CA TRP A 564 18.51 13.96 -21.18
C TRP A 564 19.96 13.68 -20.78
N THR A 565 20.94 14.32 -21.42
CA THR A 565 22.34 14.26 -20.98
C THR A 565 22.51 14.83 -19.56
N LYS A 566 21.79 15.89 -19.18
CA LYS A 566 21.82 16.38 -17.79
C LYS A 566 21.30 15.35 -16.78
N LEU A 567 20.25 14.60 -17.13
CA LEU A 567 19.73 13.51 -16.31
C LEU A 567 20.73 12.35 -16.21
N GLU A 568 21.37 11.97 -17.32
CA GLU A 568 22.43 10.95 -17.35
C GLU A 568 23.62 11.35 -16.46
N LEU A 569 24.08 12.61 -16.57
CA LEU A 569 25.14 13.15 -15.73
C LEU A 569 24.76 13.20 -14.25
N GLN A 570 23.48 13.43 -13.91
CA GLN A 570 23.00 13.38 -12.54
C GLN A 570 23.08 11.94 -12.00
N TYR A 571 22.61 10.95 -12.77
CA TYR A 571 22.72 9.55 -12.41
C TYR A 571 24.18 9.12 -12.18
N TRP A 572 25.12 9.57 -13.02
CA TRP A 572 26.55 9.31 -12.80
C TRP A 572 27.09 9.91 -11.52
N ARG A 573 26.61 11.08 -11.07
CA ARG A 573 27.05 11.68 -9.78
C ARG A 573 26.59 10.87 -8.57
N GLU A 574 25.46 10.17 -8.71
CA GLU A 574 24.84 9.37 -7.66
C GLU A 574 25.23 7.88 -7.73
N SER A 575 26.06 7.48 -8.71
CA SER A 575 26.44 6.07 -8.93
C SER A 575 27.04 5.39 -7.69
N LEU A 576 27.78 6.12 -6.86
CA LEU A 576 28.34 5.58 -5.61
C LEU A 576 27.25 5.26 -4.57
N ASN A 577 26.14 6.01 -4.54
CA ASN A 577 24.99 5.69 -3.68
C ASN A 577 24.31 4.40 -4.14
N HIS A 578 24.12 4.25 -5.46
CA HIS A 578 23.57 3.03 -6.03
C HIS A 578 24.45 1.81 -5.72
N SER A 579 25.77 1.92 -5.87
CA SER A 579 26.72 0.86 -5.48
C SER A 579 26.64 0.55 -3.97
N PHE A 580 26.47 1.55 -3.11
CA PHE A 580 26.30 1.35 -1.67
C PHE A 580 25.01 0.58 -1.35
N GLU A 581 23.86 1.02 -1.86
CA GLU A 581 22.57 0.37 -1.59
C GLU A 581 22.49 -1.03 -2.24
N LYS A 582 23.15 -1.25 -3.38
CA LYS A 582 23.27 -2.58 -4.01
C LYS A 582 24.03 -3.56 -3.12
N ILE A 583 25.21 -3.18 -2.61
CA ILE A 583 26.00 -4.07 -1.73
C ILE A 583 25.34 -4.23 -0.37
N LYS A 584 24.82 -3.16 0.22
CA LYS A 584 24.03 -3.26 1.46
C LYS A 584 22.85 -4.20 1.28
N GLY A 585 22.15 -4.11 0.14
CA GLY A 585 21.03 -4.97 -0.23
C GLY A 585 21.38 -6.46 -0.32
N SER A 586 22.62 -6.84 -0.65
CA SER A 586 23.01 -8.26 -0.64
C SER A 586 22.95 -8.89 0.74
N GLY A 587 22.96 -8.09 1.81
CA GLY A 587 22.79 -8.58 3.18
C GLY A 587 21.39 -9.18 3.46
N TYR A 588 20.36 -8.84 2.67
CA TYR A 588 19.03 -9.42 2.86
C TYR A 588 18.97 -10.92 2.59
N ARG A 589 19.91 -11.49 1.82
CA ARG A 589 19.97 -12.94 1.55
C ARG A 589 20.08 -13.79 2.83
N TYR A 590 20.66 -13.24 3.89
CA TYR A 590 20.87 -13.94 5.16
C TYR A 590 19.59 -14.07 6.01
N PHE A 591 18.54 -13.35 5.63
CA PHE A 591 17.35 -13.23 6.45
C PHE A 591 16.63 -14.58 6.68
N PHE A 592 16.38 -15.37 5.64
CA PHE A 592 15.75 -16.69 5.80
C PHE A 592 16.68 -17.70 6.49
N PHE A 593 18.00 -17.61 6.31
CA PHE A 593 18.96 -18.42 7.06
C PHE A 593 18.88 -18.16 8.57
N LEU A 594 18.83 -16.88 8.99
CA LEU A 594 18.66 -16.50 10.40
C LEU A 594 17.32 -16.98 10.96
N HIS A 595 16.25 -16.82 10.19
CA HIS A 595 14.93 -17.32 10.59
C HIS A 595 14.95 -18.85 10.79
N ASN A 596 15.52 -19.60 9.85
CA ASN A 596 15.58 -21.06 9.93
C ASN A 596 16.44 -21.54 11.09
N LEU A 597 17.59 -20.91 11.33
CA LEU A 597 18.44 -21.17 12.49
C LEU A 597 17.64 -21.04 13.81
N ILE A 598 16.83 -19.99 13.92
CA ILE A 598 15.98 -19.76 15.10
C ILE A 598 14.88 -20.82 15.21
N GLU A 599 14.16 -21.10 14.12
CA GLU A 599 13.06 -22.08 14.13
C GLU A 599 13.56 -23.50 14.40
N GLU A 600 14.69 -23.93 13.82
CA GLU A 600 15.29 -25.25 14.05
C GLU A 600 15.69 -25.43 15.52
N TYR A 601 16.32 -24.41 16.11
CA TYR A 601 16.68 -24.42 17.53
C TYR A 601 15.45 -24.49 18.44
N LEU A 602 14.42 -23.69 18.16
CA LEU A 602 13.19 -23.65 18.97
C LEU A 602 12.36 -24.93 18.87
N ASN A 603 12.43 -25.67 17.75
CA ASN A 603 11.61 -26.86 17.48
C ASN A 603 12.34 -28.20 17.73
N GLU A 604 13.53 -28.19 18.32
CA GLU A 604 14.31 -29.40 18.68
C GLU A 604 14.67 -30.33 17.50
N GLY A 605 14.76 -29.80 16.28
CA GLY A 605 14.92 -30.63 15.08
C GLY A 605 13.70 -31.48 14.73
N LYS A 606 12.54 -31.30 15.39
CA LYS A 606 11.27 -31.87 14.92
C LYS A 606 10.86 -31.12 13.66
N VAL A 607 11.25 -31.66 12.51
CA VAL A 607 10.81 -31.21 11.18
C VAL A 607 9.29 -31.02 11.22
N THR A 608 8.83 -29.79 10.99
CA THR A 608 7.42 -29.49 10.75
C THR A 608 6.96 -30.29 9.54
N GLN A 609 6.08 -31.25 9.79
CA GLN A 609 5.34 -32.12 8.86
C GLN A 609 5.45 -31.80 7.35
N ASN A 610 5.84 -32.86 6.62
CA ASN A 610 5.76 -33.09 5.17
C ASN A 610 7.06 -32.95 4.36
N VAL A 611 8.05 -33.82 4.61
CA VAL A 611 8.89 -34.41 3.55
C VAL A 611 9.21 -35.87 3.94
N GLU A 612 8.53 -36.83 3.31
CA GLU A 612 9.05 -38.19 3.20
C GLU A 612 10.18 -38.18 2.17
N ALA A 613 11.43 -38.17 2.62
CA ALA A 613 12.57 -38.78 1.93
C ALA A 613 13.88 -38.56 2.70
N PHE A 614 14.67 -39.65 2.76
CA PHE A 614 16.04 -39.81 3.25
C PHE A 614 16.21 -40.29 4.70
N GLU A 615 16.44 -41.61 4.77
CA GLU A 615 17.00 -42.37 5.87
C GLU A 615 18.44 -41.93 6.21
N GLU A 616 18.75 -42.12 7.50
CA GLU A 616 20.07 -42.33 8.11
C GLU A 616 21.18 -41.29 7.87
N GLY A 617 21.19 -40.29 8.75
CA GLY A 617 22.37 -39.49 9.07
C GLY A 617 22.12 -38.68 10.34
N SER A 618 22.69 -39.12 11.46
CA SER A 618 22.73 -38.48 12.79
C SER A 618 22.08 -37.09 12.88
N GLU A 619 20.91 -36.98 13.55
CA GLU A 619 20.29 -35.70 13.91
C GLU A 619 21.26 -34.86 14.77
N VAL A 620 22.00 -33.95 14.13
CA VAL A 620 22.81 -32.95 14.85
C VAL A 620 21.84 -31.94 15.47
N LYS A 621 21.57 -32.10 16.77
CA LYS A 621 20.80 -31.11 17.52
C LYS A 621 21.62 -29.83 17.65
N ILE A 622 21.08 -28.71 17.19
CA ILE A 622 21.71 -27.40 17.33
C ILE A 622 21.63 -26.98 18.79
N GLU A 623 22.78 -26.75 19.44
CA GLU A 623 22.84 -26.26 20.81
C GLU A 623 22.78 -24.71 20.85
N GLU A 624 22.48 -24.15 22.03
CA GLU A 624 22.43 -22.70 22.23
C GLU A 624 23.78 -22.03 21.89
N SER A 625 24.88 -22.72 22.25
CA SER A 625 26.23 -22.23 21.98
C SER A 625 26.54 -22.13 20.49
N ASP A 626 25.95 -22.99 19.66
CA ASP A 626 26.13 -22.98 18.21
C ASP A 626 25.37 -21.81 17.56
N VAL A 627 24.15 -21.54 18.03
CA VAL A 627 23.38 -20.36 17.60
C VAL A 627 24.18 -19.08 17.89
N LEU A 628 24.73 -18.94 19.10
CA LEU A 628 25.53 -17.76 19.48
C LEU A 628 26.81 -17.62 18.65
N LYS A 629 27.49 -18.72 18.33
CA LYS A 629 28.66 -18.71 17.45
C LYS A 629 28.30 -18.26 16.04
N ILE A 630 27.21 -18.79 15.47
CA ILE A 630 26.73 -18.42 14.13
C ILE A 630 26.33 -16.94 14.08
N LEU A 631 25.63 -16.43 15.10
CA LEU A 631 25.25 -15.01 15.18
C LEU A 631 26.46 -14.09 15.33
N ASN A 632 27.46 -14.47 16.13
CA ASN A 632 28.73 -13.73 16.22
C ASN A 632 29.44 -13.70 14.87
N GLN A 633 29.60 -14.86 14.22
CA GLN A 633 30.19 -14.96 12.90
C GLN A 633 29.40 -14.16 11.86
N PHE A 634 28.08 -14.13 11.97
CA PHE A 634 27.22 -13.32 11.10
C PHE A 634 27.52 -11.82 11.21
N VAL A 635 27.83 -11.29 12.39
CA VAL A 635 28.22 -9.87 12.52
C VAL A 635 29.69 -9.66 12.16
N GLU A 636 30.61 -10.49 12.66
CA GLU A 636 32.06 -10.35 12.47
C GLU A 636 32.50 -10.56 11.00
N SER A 637 31.77 -11.39 10.24
CA SER A 637 32.03 -11.63 8.80
C SER A 637 31.44 -10.56 7.88
N SER A 638 30.79 -9.54 8.44
CA SER A 638 30.20 -8.46 7.65
C SER A 638 31.25 -7.64 6.91
N ASN A 639 30.82 -7.08 5.79
CA ASN A 639 31.55 -6.02 5.12
C ASN A 639 31.04 -4.65 5.59
N TYR A 640 31.73 -3.57 5.20
CA TYR A 640 31.37 -2.22 5.64
C TYR A 640 29.92 -1.83 5.28
N ALA A 641 29.43 -2.18 4.08
CA ALA A 641 28.09 -1.81 3.64
C ALA A 641 26.97 -2.59 4.33
N GLU A 642 27.18 -3.88 4.60
CA GLU A 642 26.18 -4.77 5.18
C GLU A 642 26.07 -4.64 6.71
N PHE A 643 27.10 -4.13 7.39
CA PHE A 643 27.18 -4.11 8.86
C PHE A 643 25.92 -3.52 9.52
N SER A 644 25.49 -2.33 9.09
CA SER A 644 24.30 -1.67 9.63
C SER A 644 23.01 -2.49 9.39
N LEU A 645 22.91 -3.13 8.22
CA LEU A 645 21.76 -3.96 7.89
C LEU A 645 21.74 -5.24 8.73
N ARG A 646 22.88 -5.91 8.89
CA ARG A 646 23.00 -7.13 9.71
C ARG A 646 22.64 -6.86 11.18
N LEU A 647 23.03 -5.71 11.73
CA LEU A 647 22.58 -5.27 13.06
C LEU A 647 21.07 -5.03 13.12
N SER A 648 20.51 -4.39 12.10
CA SER A 648 19.06 -4.16 12.01
C SER A 648 18.26 -5.47 11.98
N LEU A 649 18.76 -6.47 11.24
CA LEU A 649 18.18 -7.81 11.21
C LEU A 649 18.23 -8.48 12.59
N LEU A 650 19.37 -8.39 13.27
CA LEU A 650 19.53 -8.94 14.62
C LEU A 650 18.51 -8.33 15.60
N LYS A 651 18.34 -7.00 15.59
CA LYS A 651 17.34 -6.31 16.43
C LYS A 651 15.90 -6.70 16.08
N ALA A 652 15.60 -6.91 14.79
CA ALA A 652 14.26 -7.34 14.40
C ALA A 652 13.95 -8.78 14.82
N PHE A 653 14.93 -9.69 14.75
CA PHE A 653 14.75 -11.05 15.27
C PHE A 653 14.62 -11.11 16.79
N GLU A 654 15.28 -10.20 17.52
CA GLU A 654 15.04 -10.00 18.95
C GLU A 654 13.55 -9.68 19.24
N MET A 655 12.97 -8.72 18.51
CA MET A 655 11.55 -8.35 18.65
C MET A 655 10.61 -9.47 18.23
N TYR A 656 10.97 -10.22 17.19
CA TYR A 656 10.21 -11.40 16.77
C TYR A 656 10.13 -12.46 17.88
N LEU A 657 11.25 -12.72 18.56
CA LEU A 657 11.27 -13.64 19.70
C LEU A 657 10.40 -13.13 20.86
N TYR A 658 10.46 -11.83 21.17
CA TYR A 658 9.60 -11.23 22.20
C TYR A 658 8.10 -11.45 21.92
N MET A 659 7.68 -11.34 20.65
CA MET A 659 6.28 -11.50 20.25
C MET A 659 5.80 -12.95 20.19
N LYS A 660 6.71 -13.94 20.11
CA LYS A 660 6.36 -15.36 19.94
C LYS A 660 5.95 -16.06 21.24
N GLU A 661 5.84 -15.34 22.38
CA GLU A 661 5.60 -15.88 23.73
C GLU A 661 6.52 -17.11 23.99
N THR A 662 7.81 -16.84 24.18
CA THR A 662 8.85 -17.87 24.17
C THR A 662 8.62 -19.03 25.14
N ASN A 663 8.61 -20.25 24.57
CA ASN A 663 9.15 -21.44 25.22
C ASN A 663 10.54 -21.12 25.80
N SER A 664 10.86 -21.66 26.98
CA SER A 664 12.02 -21.32 27.83
C SER A 664 13.43 -21.58 27.27
N ARG A 665 13.61 -21.76 25.95
CA ARG A 665 14.89 -22.22 25.35
C ARG A 665 15.76 -21.11 24.77
N LEU A 666 15.19 -20.11 24.10
CA LEU A 666 15.96 -19.00 23.53
C LEU A 666 15.44 -17.69 24.11
N GLU A 667 16.18 -17.12 25.06
CA GLU A 667 15.82 -15.82 25.61
C GLU A 667 16.14 -14.70 24.58
N PRO A 668 15.21 -13.76 24.31
CA PRO A 668 15.46 -12.59 23.46
C PRO A 668 16.72 -11.79 23.90
N LEU A 669 17.07 -11.92 25.17
CA LEU A 669 18.22 -11.32 25.83
C LEU A 669 19.54 -11.50 25.06
N HIS A 670 19.80 -12.67 24.51
CA HIS A 670 21.05 -12.96 23.79
C HIS A 670 21.21 -12.10 22.54
N TYR A 671 20.11 -11.86 21.82
CA TYR A 671 20.10 -11.01 20.63
C TYR A 671 20.30 -9.55 20.99
N SER A 672 19.68 -9.10 22.08
CA SER A 672 19.84 -7.73 22.59
C SER A 672 21.28 -7.44 22.97
N ASN A 673 21.93 -8.35 23.71
CA ASN A 673 23.34 -8.18 24.12
C ASN A 673 24.31 -8.20 22.94
N LEU A 674 24.10 -9.09 21.97
CA LEU A 674 24.90 -9.12 20.73
C LEU A 674 24.72 -7.81 19.94
N HIS A 675 23.48 -7.34 19.79
CA HIS A 675 23.17 -6.09 19.12
C HIS A 675 23.85 -4.90 19.82
N LEU A 676 23.71 -4.79 21.14
CA LEU A 676 24.36 -3.77 21.96
C LEU A 676 25.88 -3.80 21.79
N TYR A 677 26.49 -4.99 21.91
CA TYR A 677 27.93 -5.19 21.79
C TYR A 677 28.50 -4.70 20.46
N TYR A 678 27.85 -4.97 19.33
CA TYR A 678 28.37 -4.54 18.03
C TYR A 678 27.89 -3.15 17.59
N SER A 679 26.74 -2.67 18.07
CA SER A 679 26.19 -1.36 17.71
C SER A 679 27.15 -0.19 18.00
N GLN A 680 27.99 -0.32 19.03
CA GLN A 680 29.02 0.68 19.39
C GLN A 680 30.05 0.92 18.27
N LEU A 681 30.25 -0.02 17.35
CA LEU A 681 31.20 0.09 16.25
C LEU A 681 30.61 0.84 15.05
N LEU A 682 29.29 1.03 15.00
CA LEU A 682 28.59 1.64 13.87
C LEU A 682 29.11 3.05 13.50
N PRO A 683 29.40 3.96 14.45
CA PRO A 683 29.97 5.27 14.11
C PRO A 683 31.32 5.17 13.39
N VAL A 684 32.21 4.27 13.86
CA VAL A 684 33.55 4.08 13.29
C VAL A 684 33.47 3.46 11.89
N VAL A 685 32.56 2.50 11.69
CA VAL A 685 32.27 1.91 10.37
C VAL A 685 31.81 3.01 9.39
N ASN A 686 30.84 3.84 9.81
CA ASN A 686 30.31 4.94 8.98
C ASN A 686 31.37 6.00 8.66
N GLU A 687 32.22 6.35 9.62
CA GLU A 687 33.33 7.29 9.40
C GLU A 687 34.38 6.71 8.44
N THR A 688 34.67 5.40 8.53
CA THR A 688 35.59 4.70 7.63
C THR A 688 35.05 4.71 6.19
N ILE A 689 33.76 4.41 6.02
CA ILE A 689 33.08 4.49 4.71
C ILE A 689 33.16 5.91 4.16
N ALA A 690 32.82 6.92 4.97
CA ALA A 690 32.84 8.32 4.55
C ALA A 690 34.26 8.77 4.15
N THR A 691 35.28 8.39 4.92
CA THR A 691 36.68 8.75 4.68
C THR A 691 37.20 8.14 3.38
N LYS A 692 36.92 6.84 3.15
CA LYS A 692 37.32 6.17 1.90
C LYS A 692 36.49 6.60 0.68
N ARG A 693 35.23 7.02 0.88
CA ARG A 693 34.34 7.52 -0.18
C ARG A 693 34.78 8.89 -0.72
N ARG A 694 35.20 9.82 0.16
CA ARG A 694 35.57 11.20 -0.21
C ARG A 694 36.52 11.33 -1.43
N PRO A 695 37.69 10.64 -1.48
CA PRO A 695 38.59 10.76 -2.62
C PRO A 695 37.98 10.22 -3.93
N ILE A 696 37.26 9.10 -3.87
CA ILE A 696 36.60 8.49 -5.04
C ILE A 696 35.47 9.38 -5.56
N GLU A 697 34.67 9.95 -4.65
CA GLU A 697 33.58 10.85 -5.01
C GLU A 697 34.11 12.16 -5.62
N LYS A 698 35.24 12.66 -5.12
CA LYS A 698 35.91 13.82 -5.71
C LYS A 698 36.37 13.52 -7.14
N GLU A 699 37.05 12.41 -7.35
CA GLU A 699 37.51 11.97 -8.67
C GLU A 699 36.34 11.76 -9.64
N LEU A 700 35.25 11.12 -9.19
CA LEU A 700 34.04 10.94 -9.98
C LEU A 700 33.43 12.29 -10.40
N LYS A 701 33.29 13.24 -9.46
CA LYS A 701 32.73 14.57 -9.76
C LYS A 701 33.59 15.36 -10.74
N GLU A 702 34.92 15.29 -10.61
CA GLU A 702 35.85 15.92 -11.55
C GLU A 702 35.72 15.31 -12.96
N ARG A 703 35.66 13.98 -13.06
CA ARG A 703 35.45 13.27 -14.33
C ARG A 703 34.10 13.61 -14.98
N VAL A 704 33.01 13.62 -14.20
CA VAL A 704 31.67 13.99 -14.70
C VAL A 704 31.62 15.45 -15.14
N LYS A 705 32.35 16.35 -14.48
CA LYS A 705 32.45 17.76 -14.89
C LYS A 705 33.09 17.92 -16.27
N ILE A 706 34.13 17.12 -16.56
CA ILE A 706 34.81 17.10 -17.87
C ILE A 706 33.90 16.54 -18.97
N ALA A 707 33.02 15.60 -18.63
CA ALA A 707 32.05 15.01 -19.55
C ALA A 707 30.85 15.91 -19.89
N SER A 708 30.80 17.14 -19.37
CA SER A 708 29.70 18.06 -19.65
C SER A 708 29.53 18.30 -21.16
N TYR A 709 28.26 18.34 -21.59
CA TYR A 709 27.87 18.43 -23.00
C TYR A 709 28.54 19.63 -23.69
N THR A 710 29.29 19.36 -24.77
CA THR A 710 29.80 20.40 -25.67
C THR A 710 28.94 20.39 -26.93
N PRO A 711 28.23 21.49 -27.27
CA PRO A 711 27.32 21.56 -28.41
C PRO A 711 27.93 21.24 -29.77
N ASP A 712 29.23 21.50 -29.93
CA ASP A 712 29.92 21.44 -31.22
C ASP A 712 30.58 20.07 -31.50
N LEU A 713 30.27 19.03 -30.71
CA LEU A 713 30.82 17.68 -30.90
C LEU A 713 30.04 16.90 -31.97
N SER A 714 30.75 16.31 -32.93
CA SER A 714 30.20 15.31 -33.84
C SER A 714 29.59 14.13 -33.08
N TYR A 715 28.51 13.53 -33.62
CA TYR A 715 27.85 12.34 -33.04
C TYR A 715 28.83 11.22 -32.68
N ILE A 716 29.83 10.96 -33.54
CA ILE A 716 30.83 9.91 -33.31
C ILE A 716 31.72 10.28 -32.11
N SER A 717 32.15 11.53 -32.01
CA SER A 717 32.94 12.05 -30.90
C SER A 717 32.17 12.02 -29.59
N MET A 718 30.88 12.38 -29.61
CA MET A 718 29.99 12.30 -28.46
C MET A 718 29.81 10.85 -27.98
N LYS A 719 29.51 9.92 -28.89
CA LYS A 719 29.34 8.49 -28.59
C LYS A 719 30.60 7.87 -27.99
N ASN A 720 31.78 8.19 -28.55
CA ASN A 720 33.05 7.70 -28.03
C ASN A 720 33.38 8.30 -26.65
N ASN A 721 33.07 9.58 -26.43
CA ASN A 721 33.23 10.21 -25.13
C ASN A 721 32.32 9.57 -24.07
N ILE A 722 31.03 9.33 -24.39
CA ILE A 722 30.09 8.65 -23.49
C ILE A 722 30.61 7.25 -23.12
N LYS A 723 31.07 6.46 -24.10
CA LYS A 723 31.65 5.12 -23.84
C LYS A 723 32.86 5.17 -22.92
N GLU A 724 33.78 6.10 -23.15
CA GLU A 724 34.95 6.28 -22.27
C GLU A 724 34.55 6.76 -20.87
N MET A 725 33.51 7.59 -20.78
CA MET A 725 32.96 8.01 -19.50
C MET A 725 32.25 6.89 -18.75
N HIS A 726 31.51 6.01 -19.43
CA HIS A 726 30.94 4.80 -18.83
C HIS A 726 32.02 3.93 -18.20
N LYS A 727 33.13 3.66 -18.91
CA LYS A 727 34.28 2.93 -18.35
C LYS A 727 34.86 3.62 -17.11
N LYS A 728 35.02 4.95 -17.16
CA LYS A 728 35.57 5.74 -16.05
C LYS A 728 34.66 5.77 -14.83
N VAL A 729 33.35 5.93 -15.01
CA VAL A 729 32.34 5.91 -13.95
C VAL A 729 32.27 4.50 -13.35
N HIS A 730 32.23 3.46 -14.19
CA HIS A 730 32.27 2.07 -13.76
C HIS A 730 33.50 1.78 -12.90
N LYS A 731 34.68 2.25 -13.32
CA LYS A 731 35.92 2.09 -12.56
C LYS A 731 35.85 2.72 -11.17
N CYS A 732 35.31 3.94 -11.04
CA CYS A 732 35.11 4.58 -9.74
C CYS A 732 34.08 3.81 -8.87
N SER A 733 32.97 3.37 -9.47
CA SER A 733 31.99 2.53 -8.78
C SER A 733 32.62 1.22 -8.30
N LYS A 734 33.36 0.50 -9.14
CA LYS A 734 34.05 -0.75 -8.79
C LYS A 734 35.09 -0.56 -7.69
N GLN A 735 35.88 0.51 -7.74
CA GLN A 735 36.81 0.86 -6.66
C GLN A 735 36.09 1.06 -5.32
N PHE A 736 34.95 1.76 -5.32
CA PHE A 736 34.16 1.93 -4.12
C PHE A 736 33.48 0.62 -3.68
N GLU A 737 33.00 -0.20 -4.62
CA GLU A 737 32.45 -1.52 -4.32
C GLU A 737 33.48 -2.44 -3.65
N LEU A 738 34.75 -2.41 -4.10
CA LEU A 738 35.83 -3.15 -3.45
C LEU A 738 36.03 -2.69 -2.00
N VAL A 739 36.07 -1.36 -1.77
CA VAL A 739 36.14 -0.78 -0.42
C VAL A 739 34.97 -1.25 0.44
N LEU A 740 33.75 -1.22 -0.10
CA LEU A 740 32.54 -1.62 0.64
C LEU A 740 32.48 -3.11 0.95
N ARG A 741 33.09 -3.96 0.11
CA ARG A 741 33.16 -5.42 0.27
C ARG A 741 34.28 -5.88 1.20
N GLU A 742 35.23 -5.00 1.55
CA GLU A 742 36.21 -5.30 2.59
C GLU A 742 35.50 -5.67 3.91
N LYS A 743 36.02 -6.68 4.59
CA LYS A 743 35.51 -7.12 5.89
C LYS A 743 35.79 -6.06 6.96
N ILE A 744 34.93 -5.99 7.97
CA ILE A 744 35.12 -5.08 9.12
C ILE A 744 36.24 -5.53 10.08
N THR A 745 36.88 -6.68 9.82
CA THR A 745 37.96 -7.26 10.65
C THR A 745 39.05 -6.27 11.07
N PRO A 746 39.51 -5.32 10.23
CA PRO A 746 40.48 -4.31 10.65
C PRO A 746 39.99 -3.44 11.81
N ILE A 747 38.69 -3.10 11.86
CA ILE A 747 38.08 -2.34 12.97
C ILE A 747 38.02 -3.20 14.24
N LEU A 748 37.76 -4.50 14.10
CA LEU A 748 37.70 -5.42 15.23
C LEU A 748 39.07 -5.59 15.91
N VAL A 749 40.17 -5.43 15.16
CA VAL A 749 41.55 -5.69 15.62
C VAL A 749 42.35 -4.41 15.89
N ALA A 750 41.96 -3.24 15.35
CA ALA A 750 42.73 -2.00 15.38
C ALA A 750 43.26 -1.61 16.79
N GLU A 751 44.57 -1.32 16.89
CA GLU A 751 45.29 -1.03 18.15
C GLU A 751 44.89 0.30 18.79
N GLU A 752 44.52 1.31 17.99
CA GLU A 752 44.18 2.65 18.47
C GLU A 752 42.71 2.97 18.20
N ALA A 753 41.83 2.57 19.11
CA ALA A 753 40.61 3.33 19.28
C ALA A 753 41.07 4.66 19.85
N LYS A 754 41.18 5.71 19.02
CA LYS A 754 41.05 7.08 19.53
C LYS A 754 39.84 7.03 20.46
N ASP A 755 40.01 7.44 21.71
CA ASP A 755 38.89 7.54 22.62
C ASP A 755 37.87 8.49 21.96
N TYR A 756 36.86 7.92 21.31
CA TYR A 756 35.72 8.65 20.75
C TYR A 756 34.84 9.22 21.89
N SER A 757 35.35 9.28 23.13
CA SER A 757 34.78 10.03 24.26
C SER A 757 34.86 11.54 24.07
N LYS A 758 35.47 12.04 22.99
CA LYS A 758 35.25 13.42 22.52
C LYS A 758 34.04 13.54 21.59
N THR A 759 32.96 12.81 21.82
CA THR A 759 31.66 13.49 21.67
C THR A 759 31.71 14.64 22.65
N SER A 760 31.55 15.87 22.16
CA SER A 760 31.24 17.03 22.98
C SER A 760 29.93 16.76 23.71
N GLU A 761 29.98 15.98 24.79
CA GLU A 761 29.01 16.07 25.85
C GLU A 761 29.16 17.50 26.34
N LYS A 762 28.21 18.35 25.94
CA LYS A 762 28.12 19.70 26.48
C LYS A 762 28.16 19.53 27.99
N THR A 763 29.08 20.23 28.63
CA THR A 763 29.38 20.19 30.07
C THR A 763 28.16 20.42 30.97
N GLU A 764 27.01 20.79 30.42
CA GLU A 764 25.73 20.93 31.12
C GLU A 764 25.07 19.58 31.50
N ASP A 765 25.35 18.45 30.81
CA ASP A 765 24.68 17.16 31.04
C ASP A 765 25.38 16.22 32.04
N ILE A 766 26.65 16.48 32.40
CA ILE A 766 27.42 15.63 33.33
C ILE A 766 26.81 15.67 34.74
N HIS A 767 26.20 16.80 35.12
CA HIS A 767 25.62 16.98 36.45
C HIS A 767 24.33 16.17 36.67
N LEU A 768 23.67 15.68 35.61
CA LEU A 768 22.46 14.84 35.69
C LEU A 768 22.76 13.35 35.86
N HIS A 769 24.02 12.91 35.68
CA HIS A 769 24.37 11.49 35.60
C HIS A 769 24.22 10.74 36.93
N TYR A 770 24.37 11.44 38.06
CA TYR A 770 24.34 10.84 39.41
C TYR A 770 23.43 11.57 40.40
N THR A 771 22.75 12.64 39.97
CA THR A 771 21.77 13.31 40.83
C THR A 771 20.54 12.43 40.97
N VAL A 772 20.47 11.75 42.10
CA VAL A 772 19.28 11.03 42.55
C VAL A 772 18.21 12.09 42.89
N ASP A 773 17.45 12.55 41.89
CA ASP A 773 16.31 13.43 42.16
C ASP A 773 15.33 12.65 43.01
N VAL A 774 15.20 13.11 44.26
CA VAL A 774 14.33 12.50 45.27
C VAL A 774 12.91 12.35 44.75
N ASN A 775 12.44 13.27 43.91
CA ASN A 775 11.09 13.22 43.33
C ASN A 775 10.86 11.96 42.47
N ASN A 776 11.91 11.32 41.96
CA ASN A 776 11.82 10.06 41.20
C ASN A 776 11.46 8.85 42.08
N PHE A 777 11.73 8.95 43.39
CA PHE A 777 11.48 7.89 44.37
C PHE A 777 10.24 8.19 45.22
N LEU A 778 9.69 9.40 45.11
CA LEU A 778 8.55 9.86 45.89
C LEU A 778 7.25 9.84 45.09
N VAL A 779 6.22 9.24 45.67
CA VAL A 779 4.87 9.23 45.11
C VAL A 779 4.22 10.61 45.28
N ALA A 780 3.46 11.07 44.28
CA ALA A 780 2.84 12.40 44.27
C ALA A 780 1.95 12.64 45.51
N GLU A 781 2.16 13.77 46.19
CA GLU A 781 1.53 14.08 47.47
C GLU A 781 -0.01 14.18 47.39
N LYS A 782 -0.55 14.55 46.22
CA LYS A 782 -1.99 14.60 45.92
C LYS A 782 -2.71 13.25 46.11
N LEU A 783 -1.98 12.13 46.16
CA LEU A 783 -2.56 10.81 46.40
C LEU A 783 -2.95 10.59 47.87
N LYS A 784 -2.50 11.44 48.79
CA LYS A 784 -2.95 11.49 50.20
C LYS A 784 -4.48 11.59 50.31
N GLU A 785 -5.12 12.30 49.38
CA GLU A 785 -6.58 12.49 49.34
C GLU A 785 -7.34 11.20 49.01
N ARG A 786 -6.68 10.18 48.45
CA ARG A 786 -7.29 8.89 48.09
C ARG A 786 -7.20 7.83 49.18
N CYS A 787 -6.42 8.07 50.23
CA CYS A 787 -6.24 7.14 51.36
C CYS A 787 -6.25 7.91 52.70
N PRO A 788 -7.41 8.45 53.12
CA PRO A 788 -7.50 9.29 54.31
C PRO A 788 -7.12 8.54 55.60
N ASP A 789 -7.49 7.27 55.72
CA ASP A 789 -7.25 6.45 56.92
C ASP A 789 -5.78 6.08 57.13
N SER A 790 -4.97 6.12 56.07
CA SER A 790 -3.53 5.82 56.09
C SER A 790 -2.66 7.02 55.69
N ALA A 791 -3.23 8.22 55.64
CA ALA A 791 -2.54 9.44 55.24
C ALA A 791 -1.27 9.72 56.07
N LYS A 792 -1.31 9.40 57.37
CA LYS A 792 -0.16 9.54 58.28
C LYS A 792 0.97 8.56 57.92
N ILE A 793 0.63 7.30 57.61
CA ILE A 793 1.59 6.27 57.19
C ILE A 793 2.17 6.63 55.81
N PHE A 794 1.35 7.14 54.89
CA PHE A 794 1.80 7.62 53.58
C PHE A 794 2.82 8.76 53.70
N LEU A 795 2.55 9.76 54.54
CA LEU A 795 3.47 10.87 54.77
C LEU A 795 4.77 10.41 55.45
N VAL A 796 4.67 9.58 56.50
CA VAL A 796 5.85 9.01 57.17
C VAL A 796 6.69 8.18 56.21
N SER A 797 6.06 7.38 55.35
CA SER A 797 6.75 6.57 54.34
C SER A 797 7.43 7.47 53.28
N ARG A 798 6.75 8.53 52.84
CA ARG A 798 7.30 9.52 51.89
C ARG A 798 8.49 10.26 52.51
N ASP A 799 8.39 10.68 53.77
CA ASP A 799 9.48 11.34 54.49
C ASP A 799 10.65 10.40 54.75
N LEU A 800 10.38 9.14 55.10
CA LEU A 800 11.41 8.11 55.25
C LEU A 800 12.16 7.84 53.94
N VAL A 801 11.44 7.72 52.81
CA VAL A 801 12.08 7.56 51.50
C VAL A 801 12.89 8.80 51.15
N LYS A 802 12.34 10.00 51.38
CA LYS A 802 13.03 11.28 51.15
C LYS A 802 14.31 11.38 51.98
N SER A 803 14.26 11.06 53.27
CA SER A 803 15.43 11.08 54.15
C SER A 803 16.44 10.01 53.74
N THR A 804 16.00 8.79 53.42
CA THR A 804 16.89 7.69 53.05
C THR A 804 17.65 7.98 51.75
N VAL A 805 16.96 8.55 50.74
CA VAL A 805 17.59 8.92 49.47
C VAL A 805 18.59 10.07 49.67
N LEU A 806 18.21 11.11 50.40
CA LEU A 806 19.08 12.27 50.66
C LEU A 806 20.32 11.94 51.51
N HIS A 807 20.21 10.99 52.45
CA HIS A 807 21.33 10.55 53.28
C HIS A 807 22.13 9.40 52.66
N SER A 808 21.80 8.98 51.43
CA SER A 808 22.55 7.91 50.77
C SER A 808 23.97 8.39 50.44
N GLN A 809 24.97 7.62 50.89
CA GLN A 809 26.38 7.91 50.61
C GLN A 809 26.80 7.50 49.18
N TYR A 810 25.91 6.80 48.47
CA TYR A 810 26.18 6.17 47.19
C TYR A 810 26.61 7.16 46.08
N PRO A 811 25.95 8.32 45.89
CA PRO A 811 26.38 9.30 44.89
C PRO A 811 27.79 9.85 45.17
N ASN A 812 28.10 10.14 46.43
CA ASN A 812 29.43 10.65 46.83
C ASN A 812 30.52 9.59 46.60
N ASN A 813 30.22 8.32 46.85
CA ASN A 813 31.15 7.22 46.60
C ASN A 813 31.41 7.02 45.10
N ILE A 814 30.39 7.18 44.24
CA ILE A 814 30.57 7.13 42.78
C ILE A 814 31.47 8.28 42.31
N LEU A 815 31.19 9.51 42.75
CA LEU A 815 32.00 10.68 42.40
C LEU A 815 33.46 10.52 42.85
N SER A 816 33.66 9.99 44.07
CA SER A 816 35.00 9.71 44.58
C SER A 816 35.74 8.65 43.75
N LEU A 817 35.02 7.64 43.27
CA LEU A 817 35.57 6.61 42.38
C LEU A 817 35.90 7.18 40.99
N GLU A 818 35.05 8.04 40.43
CA GLU A 818 35.31 8.71 39.15
C GLU A 818 36.53 9.60 39.22
N HIS A 819 36.66 10.44 40.26
CA HIS A 819 37.87 11.24 40.47
C HIS A 819 39.12 10.37 40.60
N LEU A 820 39.04 9.25 41.33
CA LEU A 820 40.16 8.31 41.41
C LEU A 820 40.52 7.73 40.03
N ILE A 821 39.53 7.40 39.18
CA ILE A 821 39.78 6.91 37.82
C ILE A 821 40.40 8.02 36.95
N GLU A 822 39.91 9.25 37.06
CA GLU A 822 40.43 10.42 36.35
C GLU A 822 41.90 10.69 36.71
N ASP A 823 42.24 10.71 38.01
CA ASP A 823 43.62 10.84 38.50
C ASP A 823 44.55 9.74 37.94
N GLN A 824 44.07 8.48 37.91
CA GLN A 824 44.84 7.37 37.35
C GLN A 824 45.01 7.49 35.82
N MET A 825 44.00 7.98 35.12
CA MET A 825 44.06 8.24 33.68
C MET A 825 45.03 9.37 33.34
N GLU A 826 44.99 10.49 34.06
CA GLU A 826 45.92 11.60 33.90
C GLU A 826 47.37 11.16 34.17
N THR A 827 47.58 10.39 35.24
CA THR A 827 48.89 9.82 35.57
C THR A 827 49.41 8.92 34.43
N SER A 828 48.54 8.08 33.86
CA SER A 828 48.87 7.22 32.72
C SER A 828 49.23 8.01 31.47
N GLU A 829 48.46 9.06 31.14
CA GLU A 829 48.75 9.95 30.01
C GLU A 829 50.08 10.70 30.18
N TYR A 830 50.32 11.23 31.37
CA TYR A 830 51.59 11.89 31.71
C TYR A 830 52.77 10.95 31.48
N LEU A 831 52.71 9.72 32.01
CA LEU A 831 53.76 8.71 31.85
C LEU A 831 53.93 8.27 30.38
N ARG A 832 52.86 8.29 29.58
CA ARG A 832 52.90 7.94 28.15
C ARG A 832 53.61 9.03 27.33
N LYS A 833 53.47 10.30 27.70
CA LYS A 833 54.08 11.46 27.02
C LYS A 833 55.56 11.68 27.37
N LEU A 834 56.10 10.98 28.37
CA LEU A 834 57.52 11.05 28.72
C LEU A 834 58.40 10.44 27.62
N GLU A 835 59.23 11.28 26.98
CA GLU A 835 60.22 10.87 25.98
C GLU A 835 61.65 11.10 26.48
N VAL A 836 62.60 10.34 25.91
CA VAL A 836 64.03 10.53 26.19
C VAL A 836 64.55 11.65 25.32
N ASP A 837 65.18 12.64 25.93
CA ASP A 837 65.76 13.77 25.19
C ASP A 837 66.96 13.30 24.36
N ARG A 838 66.79 13.32 23.03
CA ARG A 838 67.82 12.87 22.07
C ARG A 838 68.96 13.88 21.91
N SER A 839 68.86 15.08 22.47
CA SER A 839 69.90 16.12 22.40
C SER A 839 71.07 15.89 23.37
N VAL A 840 70.91 15.02 24.37
CA VAL A 840 71.89 14.78 25.43
C VAL A 840 72.81 13.60 25.09
N GLU A 841 74.00 13.51 25.71
CA GLU A 841 74.92 12.39 25.52
C GLU A 841 74.29 11.01 25.83
N ARG A 842 74.66 9.99 25.03
CA ARG A 842 74.16 8.59 25.12
C ARG A 842 74.11 7.98 26.54
N PRO A 843 75.10 8.17 27.44
CA PRO A 843 74.99 7.69 28.83
C PRO A 843 73.87 8.39 29.63
N LYS A 844 73.63 9.69 29.41
CA LYS A 844 72.54 10.45 30.04
C LYS A 844 71.18 10.09 29.46
N GLN A 845 71.11 9.79 28.16
CA GLN A 845 69.91 9.20 27.53
C GLN A 845 69.56 7.85 28.17
N LYS A 846 70.55 6.97 28.38
CA LYS A 846 70.33 5.68 29.06
C LYS A 846 69.86 5.86 30.51
N SER A 847 70.39 6.83 31.25
CA SER A 847 69.94 7.11 32.62
C SER A 847 68.52 7.69 32.65
N GLN A 848 68.17 8.59 31.73
CA GLN A 848 66.82 9.13 31.59
C GLN A 848 65.81 8.03 31.22
N ALA A 849 66.14 7.18 30.24
CA ALA A 849 65.32 6.03 29.87
C ALA A 849 65.09 5.09 31.07
N LYS A 850 66.13 4.81 31.86
CA LYS A 850 66.03 4.00 33.09
C LYS A 850 65.16 4.66 34.16
N MET A 851 65.24 5.99 34.30
CA MET A 851 64.41 6.76 35.24
C MET A 851 62.94 6.73 34.84
N ILE A 852 62.62 6.97 33.57
CA ILE A 852 61.26 6.89 33.03
C ILE A 852 60.69 5.48 33.21
N LEU A 853 61.49 4.44 32.92
CA LEU A 853 61.09 3.06 33.08
C LEU A 853 60.83 2.70 34.55
N ASN A 854 61.64 3.20 35.49
CA ASN A 854 61.39 3.03 36.92
C ASN A 854 60.13 3.76 37.39
N GLN A 855 59.86 4.97 36.89
CA GLN A 855 58.61 5.70 37.18
C GLN A 855 57.39 4.91 36.69
N LYS A 856 57.44 4.35 35.48
CA LYS A 856 56.38 3.50 34.92
C LYS A 856 56.17 2.23 35.76
N ARG A 857 57.24 1.55 36.17
CA ARG A 857 57.15 0.36 37.04
C ARG A 857 56.57 0.67 38.43
N LYS A 858 56.98 1.79 39.03
CA LYS A 858 56.45 2.23 40.33
C LYS A 858 54.96 2.57 40.23
N ALA A 859 54.57 3.35 39.23
CA ALA A 859 53.16 3.70 39.00
C ALA A 859 52.29 2.45 38.79
N LEU A 860 52.77 1.46 38.02
CA LEU A 860 52.07 0.19 37.85
C LEU A 860 51.91 -0.60 39.16
N ALA A 861 52.97 -0.65 39.97
CA ALA A 861 52.92 -1.33 41.27
C ALA A 861 51.98 -0.63 42.26
N ASP A 862 51.98 0.69 42.28
CA ASP A 862 51.09 1.48 43.13
C ASP A 862 49.63 1.35 42.65
N PHE A 863 49.39 1.30 41.33
CA PHE A 863 48.07 0.98 40.77
C PHE A 863 47.54 -0.38 41.25
N PHE A 864 48.36 -1.44 41.24
CA PHE A 864 47.94 -2.74 41.77
C PHE A 864 47.60 -2.72 43.27
N LYS A 865 48.32 -1.91 44.07
CA LYS A 865 47.99 -1.74 45.49
C LYS A 865 46.66 -1.01 45.67
N THR A 866 46.41 0.04 44.88
CA THR A 866 45.14 0.76 44.89
C THR A 866 43.99 -0.19 44.54
N MET A 867 44.13 -0.99 43.48
CA MET A 867 43.13 -2.00 43.10
C MET A 867 42.88 -3.04 44.21
N ALA A 868 43.93 -3.50 44.89
CA ALA A 868 43.79 -4.41 46.02
C ALA A 868 43.11 -3.75 47.24
N SER A 869 43.39 -2.48 47.50
CA SER A 869 42.74 -1.72 48.58
C SER A 869 41.25 -1.47 48.33
N LEU A 870 40.84 -1.41 47.05
CA LEU A 870 39.44 -1.36 46.62
C LEU A 870 38.74 -2.74 46.72
N GLY A 871 39.45 -3.78 47.17
CA GLY A 871 38.89 -5.13 47.38
C GLY A 871 39.03 -6.09 46.19
N LEU A 872 39.77 -5.73 45.14
CA LEU A 872 40.00 -6.62 43.99
C LEU A 872 41.16 -7.58 44.27
N ASN A 873 41.02 -8.85 43.89
CA ASN A 873 42.05 -9.88 44.02
C ASN A 873 42.34 -10.59 42.69
N TYR A 874 43.54 -10.38 42.15
CA TYR A 874 43.93 -10.96 40.86
C TYR A 874 43.95 -12.50 40.85
N ARG A 875 44.23 -13.16 41.98
CA ARG A 875 44.31 -14.64 42.04
C ARG A 875 42.95 -15.29 41.81
N THR A 876 41.91 -14.68 42.38
CA THR A 876 40.52 -15.14 42.21
C THR A 876 40.09 -15.04 40.74
N GLY A 877 40.41 -13.93 40.06
CA GLY A 877 40.08 -13.78 38.64
C GLY A 877 40.84 -14.74 37.72
N LEU A 878 42.09 -15.10 38.04
CA LEU A 878 42.86 -16.10 37.28
C LEU A 878 42.29 -17.52 37.45
N MET A 879 41.87 -17.87 38.66
CA MET A 879 41.25 -19.17 38.93
C MET A 879 39.95 -19.30 38.12
N GLU A 880 39.10 -18.27 38.11
CA GLU A 880 37.85 -18.32 37.36
C GLU A 880 38.08 -18.39 35.84
N PHE A 881 39.08 -17.67 35.32
CA PHE A 881 39.47 -17.76 33.91
C PHE A 881 39.93 -19.17 33.49
N SER A 882 40.56 -19.92 34.40
CA SER A 882 40.93 -21.30 34.13
C SER A 882 39.73 -22.25 34.08
N LEU A 883 38.62 -21.89 34.72
CA LEU A 883 37.36 -22.64 34.70
C LEU A 883 36.49 -22.25 33.48
N ASN A 884 36.47 -20.96 33.13
CA ASN A 884 35.69 -20.39 32.03
C ASN A 884 36.59 -19.50 31.14
N PRO A 885 37.17 -20.03 30.05
CA PRO A 885 38.07 -19.27 29.17
C PRO A 885 37.33 -18.25 28.29
N ASP A 886 36.02 -18.41 28.10
CA ASP A 886 35.17 -17.46 27.37
C ASP A 886 34.83 -16.27 28.28
N VAL A 887 35.58 -15.18 28.12
CA VAL A 887 35.55 -14.06 29.07
C VAL A 887 34.33 -13.16 28.94
N ILE A 888 33.74 -13.08 27.74
CA ILE A 888 32.51 -12.31 27.52
C ILE A 888 31.34 -13.28 27.55
N ASP A 889 30.59 -13.23 28.65
CA ASP A 889 29.31 -13.90 28.71
C ASP A 889 28.21 -12.98 28.15
N LEU A 890 27.70 -13.34 26.98
CA LEU A 890 26.60 -12.66 26.31
C LEU A 890 25.22 -13.04 26.88
N LYS A 891 25.19 -13.93 27.88
CA LYS A 891 23.99 -14.29 28.65
C LYS A 891 23.70 -13.30 29.78
N ILE A 892 24.65 -12.40 30.08
CA ILE A 892 24.47 -11.37 31.11
C ILE A 892 23.32 -10.45 30.71
N PRO A 893 22.25 -10.36 31.50
CA PRO A 893 21.13 -9.58 31.10
C PRO A 893 21.38 -8.06 31.17
N SER A 894 20.87 -7.31 30.19
CA SER A 894 21.05 -5.85 30.08
C SER A 894 20.44 -5.09 31.27
N PHE A 895 21.07 -4.01 31.73
CA PHE A 895 20.56 -3.19 32.84
C PHE A 895 19.18 -2.58 32.53
N LEU A 896 18.90 -2.26 31.26
CA LEU A 896 17.57 -1.91 30.78
C LEU A 896 16.64 -3.14 30.78
N ILE A 897 15.62 -3.11 31.65
CA ILE A 897 14.46 -4.01 31.54
C ILE A 897 13.76 -3.68 30.20
N GLU A 898 13.91 -4.55 29.19
CA GLU A 898 13.24 -4.44 27.90
C GLU A 898 11.73 -4.72 27.96
N ASP A 899 11.13 -4.69 29.15
CA ASP A 899 9.68 -4.61 29.25
C ASP A 899 9.25 -3.18 28.87
N HIS A 900 8.86 -3.02 27.60
CA HIS A 900 8.41 -1.76 27.03
C HIS A 900 7.20 -1.17 27.79
N THR A 901 6.43 -1.99 28.53
CA THR A 901 5.37 -1.49 29.42
C THR A 901 5.92 -0.76 30.64
N VAL A 902 7.14 -1.12 31.07
CA VAL A 902 7.90 -0.51 32.16
C VAL A 902 8.65 0.73 31.64
N LYS A 903 9.23 0.70 30.43
CA LYS A 903 9.91 1.86 29.82
C LYS A 903 9.01 3.11 29.73
N ARG A 904 7.72 2.96 29.36
CA ARG A 904 6.75 4.08 29.33
C ARG A 904 6.41 4.66 30.71
N LYS A 905 6.64 3.89 31.77
CA LYS A 905 6.34 4.26 33.17
C LYS A 905 7.57 4.72 33.94
N LEU A 906 8.77 4.51 33.40
CA LEU A 906 10.04 4.96 33.96
C LEU A 906 10.31 6.42 33.58
N ASN A 907 10.96 7.16 34.48
CA ASN A 907 11.38 8.54 34.18
C ASN A 907 12.44 8.54 33.05
N ARG A 908 12.39 9.54 32.16
CA ARG A 908 13.37 9.75 31.08
C ARG A 908 14.81 9.79 31.58
N SER A 909 15.05 10.35 32.77
CA SER A 909 16.37 10.38 33.40
C SER A 909 16.90 8.98 33.76
N LEU A 910 16.04 8.09 34.26
CA LEU A 910 16.40 6.70 34.56
C LEU A 910 16.64 5.87 33.29
N LEU A 911 15.86 6.13 32.23
CA LEU A 911 16.07 5.51 30.92
C LEU A 911 17.41 5.92 30.31
N TYR A 912 17.71 7.23 30.34
CA TYR A 912 19.00 7.76 29.87
C TYR A 912 20.19 7.22 30.67
N PHE A 913 20.06 7.16 32.00
CA PHE A 913 21.07 6.54 32.87
C PHE A 913 21.29 5.06 32.51
N ALA A 914 20.19 4.31 32.31
CA ALA A 914 20.26 2.89 32.01
C ALA A 914 20.89 2.61 30.63
N GLU A 915 20.50 3.36 29.58
CA GLU A 915 21.11 3.30 28.24
C GLU A 915 22.62 3.58 28.28
N ASN A 916 23.05 4.55 29.10
CA ASN A 916 24.46 4.86 29.28
C ASN A 916 25.23 3.75 30.00
N VAL A 917 24.62 3.07 30.98
CA VAL A 917 25.25 1.95 31.70
C VAL A 917 25.46 0.76 30.77
N ASP A 918 24.45 0.36 30.00
CA ASP A 918 24.55 -0.74 29.05
C ASP A 918 25.57 -0.45 27.94
N GLY A 919 25.57 0.77 27.41
CA GLY A 919 26.56 1.20 26.42
C GLY A 919 27.99 1.21 26.98
N LYS A 920 28.18 1.67 28.23
CA LYS A 920 29.49 1.63 28.92
C LYS A 920 29.93 0.18 29.19
N PHE A 921 29.01 -0.69 29.60
CA PHE A 921 29.29 -2.10 29.83
C PHE A 921 29.74 -2.81 28.55
N ALA A 922 29.00 -2.64 27.45
CA ALA A 922 29.38 -3.18 26.13
C ALA A 922 30.77 -2.69 25.66
N LYS A 923 31.11 -1.41 25.91
CA LYS A 923 32.45 -0.85 25.67
C LYS A 923 33.52 -1.54 26.52
N CYS A 924 33.26 -1.76 27.80
CA CYS A 924 34.16 -2.48 28.69
C CYS A 924 34.39 -3.92 28.22
N CYS A 925 33.34 -4.66 27.83
CA CYS A 925 33.48 -6.00 27.29
C CYS A 925 34.34 -6.02 26.02
N TYR A 926 34.12 -5.07 25.10
CA TYR A 926 34.93 -4.97 23.88
C TYR A 926 36.41 -4.68 24.19
N ARG A 927 36.67 -3.70 25.08
CA ARG A 927 38.03 -3.38 25.55
C ARG A 927 38.69 -4.59 26.23
N LEU A 928 37.92 -5.39 26.97
CA LEU A 928 38.42 -6.60 27.61
C LEU A 928 38.83 -7.66 26.59
N LYS A 929 37.99 -7.98 25.60
CA LYS A 929 38.33 -8.91 24.51
C LYS A 929 39.64 -8.50 23.85
N LYS A 930 39.78 -7.21 23.57
CA LYS A 930 40.99 -6.64 22.98
C LYS A 930 42.20 -6.76 23.91
N LEU A 931 42.05 -6.41 25.18
CA LEU A 931 43.12 -6.52 26.17
C LEU A 931 43.60 -7.97 26.30
N ILE A 932 42.69 -8.95 26.35
CA ILE A 932 43.04 -10.37 26.44
C ILE A 932 43.83 -10.81 25.21
N ASN A 933 43.38 -10.42 24.01
CA ASN A 933 44.10 -10.72 22.77
C ASN A 933 45.52 -10.14 22.78
N VAL A 934 45.70 -8.90 23.26
CA VAL A 934 47.04 -8.30 23.43
C VAL A 934 47.88 -9.08 24.44
N LEU A 935 47.26 -9.58 25.52
CA LEU A 935 47.95 -10.35 26.57
C LEU A 935 48.20 -11.83 26.19
N LEU A 936 47.82 -12.29 24.98
CA LEU A 936 48.28 -13.57 24.42
C LEU A 936 49.72 -13.49 23.92
N CYS A 937 50.18 -12.30 23.50
CA CYS A 937 51.56 -12.02 23.10
C CYS A 937 52.08 -10.77 23.83
N PRO A 938 52.29 -10.84 25.16
CA PRO A 938 52.66 -9.67 25.96
C PRO A 938 54.06 -9.16 25.58
N ASN A 939 54.25 -7.83 25.64
CA ASN A 939 55.57 -7.23 25.48
C ASN A 939 56.52 -7.75 26.57
N SER A 940 57.71 -8.19 26.15
CA SER A 940 58.79 -8.67 27.02
C SER A 940 59.10 -7.76 28.22
N GLU A 941 58.87 -6.44 28.09
CA GLU A 941 59.13 -5.46 29.15
C GLU A 941 58.14 -5.52 30.33
N VAL A 942 56.93 -6.04 30.12
CA VAL A 942 55.88 -6.14 31.16
C VAL A 942 56.16 -7.33 32.08
N GLY A 943 56.64 -8.45 31.52
CA GLY A 943 56.93 -9.69 32.24
C GLY A 943 55.67 -10.51 32.57
N LEU A 944 55.85 -11.83 32.70
CA LEU A 944 54.76 -12.80 32.94
C LEU A 944 53.96 -12.50 34.21
N GLN A 945 54.63 -12.18 35.32
CA GLN A 945 53.95 -11.92 36.60
C GLN A 945 53.00 -10.72 36.57
N ASN A 946 53.38 -9.63 35.90
CA ASN A 946 52.50 -8.46 35.75
C ASN A 946 51.40 -8.75 34.75
N THR A 947 51.68 -9.54 33.70
CA THR A 947 50.66 -10.00 32.74
C THR A 947 49.56 -10.78 33.45
N ASP A 948 49.92 -11.73 34.33
CA ASP A 948 48.97 -12.51 35.11
C ASP A 948 48.18 -11.66 36.11
N ARG A 949 48.84 -10.67 36.75
CA ARG A 949 48.14 -9.71 37.63
C ARG A 949 47.11 -8.90 36.85
N ILE A 950 47.48 -8.37 35.68
CA ILE A 950 46.57 -7.60 34.81
C ILE A 950 45.39 -8.49 34.39
N LYS A 951 45.66 -9.70 33.89
CA LYS A 951 44.61 -10.67 33.54
C LYS A 951 43.66 -10.90 34.73
N GLY A 952 44.21 -11.26 35.89
CA GLY A 952 43.44 -11.57 37.08
C GLY A 952 42.57 -10.42 37.61
N PHE A 953 43.11 -9.21 37.70
CA PHE A 953 42.34 -8.05 38.19
C PHE A 953 41.17 -7.71 37.26
N VAL A 954 41.39 -7.77 35.95
CA VAL A 954 40.38 -7.40 34.97
C VAL A 954 39.28 -8.47 34.87
N LEU A 955 39.66 -9.74 34.94
CA LEU A 955 38.71 -10.86 34.96
C LEU A 955 37.83 -10.83 36.21
N LEU A 956 38.41 -10.57 37.40
CA LEU A 956 37.61 -10.42 38.61
C LEU A 956 36.61 -9.24 38.50
N SER A 957 37.02 -8.13 37.89
CA SER A 957 36.11 -7.00 37.67
C SER A 957 34.91 -7.38 36.79
N GLN A 958 35.14 -8.20 35.74
CA GLN A 958 34.07 -8.73 34.90
C GLN A 958 33.13 -9.64 35.69
N ILE A 959 33.69 -10.55 36.50
CA ILE A 959 32.92 -11.50 37.32
C ILE A 959 32.09 -10.77 38.39
N LEU A 960 32.65 -9.75 39.03
CA LEU A 960 31.89 -8.92 39.97
C LEU A 960 30.77 -8.16 39.26
N SER A 961 30.97 -7.75 38.00
CA SER A 961 29.90 -7.18 37.19
C SER A 961 28.81 -8.22 36.90
N PHE A 962 29.20 -9.45 36.53
CA PHE A 962 28.29 -10.58 36.31
C PHE A 962 27.45 -10.88 37.56
N LEU A 963 28.09 -11.12 38.70
CA LEU A 963 27.43 -11.44 39.97
C LEU A 963 26.51 -10.31 40.45
N ASN A 964 26.92 -9.05 40.25
CA ASN A 964 26.07 -7.91 40.54
C ASN A 964 24.87 -7.81 39.60
N CYS A 965 25.05 -8.11 38.30
CA CYS A 965 23.95 -8.15 37.34
C CYS A 965 22.97 -9.27 37.68
N GLU A 966 23.43 -10.49 37.99
CA GLU A 966 22.57 -11.60 38.43
C GLU A 966 21.84 -11.29 39.75
N ALA A 967 22.55 -10.75 40.75
CA ALA A 967 21.95 -10.37 42.02
C ALA A 967 20.90 -9.26 41.84
N LYS A 968 21.20 -8.25 41.03
CA LYS A 968 20.25 -7.16 40.70
C LYS A 968 19.09 -7.66 39.85
N TYR A 969 19.31 -8.53 38.88
CA TYR A 969 18.22 -9.18 38.14
C TYR A 969 17.34 -10.00 39.07
N GLY A 970 17.94 -10.77 39.98
CA GLY A 970 17.22 -11.46 41.04
C GLY A 970 16.41 -10.51 41.91
N MET A 971 16.96 -9.35 42.30
CA MET A 971 16.26 -8.35 43.12
C MET A 971 15.17 -7.59 42.35
N ILE A 972 15.42 -7.19 41.11
CA ILE A 972 14.48 -6.48 40.24
C ILE A 972 13.38 -7.42 39.81
N CYS A 973 13.68 -8.66 39.38
CA CYS A 973 12.69 -9.70 39.13
C CYS A 973 11.89 -10.02 40.38
N LYS A 974 12.50 -10.04 41.57
CA LYS A 974 11.76 -10.14 42.84
C LYS A 974 10.87 -8.92 43.07
N GLN A 975 11.31 -7.70 42.78
CA GLN A 975 10.51 -6.47 42.91
C GLN A 975 9.40 -6.34 41.86
N THR A 976 9.63 -6.77 40.62
CA THR A 976 8.65 -6.80 39.54
C THR A 976 7.68 -7.97 39.65
N LYS A 977 8.08 -9.10 40.27
CA LYS A 977 7.17 -10.18 40.73
C LYS A 977 6.45 -9.83 42.04
N LEU A 978 7.07 -9.07 42.95
CA LEU A 978 6.40 -8.55 44.15
C LEU A 978 5.33 -7.52 43.78
N LYS A 979 5.48 -6.77 42.68
CA LYS A 979 4.49 -5.76 42.27
C LYS A 979 3.09 -6.36 42.01
N PRO A 980 2.94 -7.44 41.21
CA PRO A 980 1.68 -8.15 41.08
C PRO A 980 1.29 -8.91 42.35
N GLU A 981 2.22 -9.45 43.15
CA GLU A 981 1.88 -10.11 44.43
C GLU A 981 1.37 -9.12 45.50
N ILE A 982 1.89 -7.90 45.55
CA ILE A 982 1.42 -6.80 46.42
C ILE A 982 0.06 -6.29 45.91
N GLN A 983 -0.12 -6.21 44.59
CA GLN A 983 -1.41 -5.89 43.98
C GLN A 983 -2.45 -7.02 44.13
N GLN A 984 -2.04 -8.28 44.27
CA GLN A 984 -2.93 -9.42 44.50
C GLN A 984 -3.26 -9.66 45.98
N LYS A 985 -2.36 -9.31 46.93
CA LYS A 985 -2.58 -9.53 48.37
C LYS A 985 -3.15 -8.33 49.13
N THR A 986 -3.38 -7.19 48.48
CA THR A 986 -4.12 -6.06 49.07
C THR A 986 -5.33 -5.73 48.19
N PRO A 987 -6.58 -5.74 48.71
CA PRO A 987 -7.72 -5.27 47.95
C PRO A 987 -7.68 -3.74 47.93
N ILE A 988 -6.82 -3.17 47.08
CA ILE A 988 -6.93 -1.80 46.60
C ILE A 988 -7.48 -1.91 45.18
N PRO A 989 -8.81 -1.97 44.99
CA PRO A 989 -9.37 -1.97 43.66
C PRO A 989 -9.14 -0.57 43.06
N ASN A 990 -8.44 -0.54 41.92
CA ASN A 990 -8.08 0.61 41.07
C ASN A 990 -6.68 1.21 41.25
N LEU A 991 -5.68 0.47 40.78
CA LEU A 991 -4.78 0.98 39.74
C LEU A 991 -4.47 -0.17 38.76
N LEU A 992 -5.31 -0.24 37.72
CA LEU A 992 -5.39 -1.24 36.63
C LEU A 992 -6.37 -2.40 36.91
N HIS A 993 -7.58 -2.23 36.35
CA HIS A 993 -8.58 -3.26 36.14
C HIS A 993 -7.99 -4.54 35.54
N VAL A 994 -8.32 -5.69 36.13
CA VAL A 994 -9.12 -6.73 35.44
C VAL A 994 -10.05 -7.36 36.50
N ASP A 995 -11.36 -7.39 36.21
CA ASP A 995 -12.35 -8.15 36.98
C ASP A 995 -12.02 -9.66 36.97
N PRO A 996 -12.09 -10.37 38.09
CA PRO A 996 -12.02 -11.82 38.11
C PRO A 996 -13.42 -12.42 37.93
N SER A 997 -13.67 -13.05 36.79
CA SER A 997 -14.36 -14.35 36.72
C SER A 997 -14.58 -14.77 35.27
N SER A 998 -13.86 -15.82 34.87
CA SER A 998 -14.29 -16.70 33.80
C SER A 998 -15.59 -17.41 34.19
N SER A 999 -16.40 -17.62 33.15
CA SER A 999 -17.45 -18.64 33.02
C SER A 999 -18.70 -18.50 33.90
N SER A 1000 -19.71 -17.83 33.38
CA SER A 1000 -21.01 -18.46 33.17
C SER A 1000 -21.83 -17.66 32.16
N ILE A 1001 -22.34 -18.37 31.15
CA ILE A 1001 -23.48 -17.93 30.36
C ILE A 1001 -24.60 -17.60 31.35
N ILE A 1002 -25.17 -16.39 31.28
CA ILE A 1002 -26.57 -16.00 31.56
C ILE A 1002 -26.63 -14.51 31.98
N SER A 1003 -27.26 -13.73 31.10
CA SER A 1003 -28.00 -12.48 31.32
C SER A 1003 -27.44 -11.42 32.30
N LEU A 1004 -27.03 -10.27 31.74
CA LEU A 1004 -26.96 -9.01 32.48
C LEU A 1004 -28.30 -8.71 33.17
N HIS A 1005 -28.25 -8.49 34.49
CA HIS A 1005 -29.38 -8.05 35.29
C HIS A 1005 -29.86 -6.66 34.83
N PRO A 1006 -31.18 -6.45 34.61
CA PRO A 1006 -31.75 -5.38 33.78
C PRO A 1006 -31.60 -3.94 34.33
N ARG A 1007 -30.96 -3.71 35.48
CA ARG A 1007 -30.87 -2.36 36.08
C ARG A 1007 -29.64 -1.54 35.65
N THR A 1008 -28.55 -2.18 35.23
CA THR A 1008 -27.36 -1.49 34.69
C THR A 1008 -27.47 -1.31 33.17
N LEU A 1009 -28.12 -2.26 32.48
CA LEU A 1009 -28.56 -2.06 31.10
C LEU A 1009 -29.53 -0.89 31.01
N CYS A 1010 -30.44 -0.72 31.98
CA CYS A 1010 -31.36 0.43 32.03
C CYS A 1010 -30.65 1.78 32.26
N ARG A 1011 -29.49 1.85 32.93
CA ARG A 1011 -28.72 3.10 33.08
C ARG A 1011 -27.85 3.45 31.86
N LEU A 1012 -27.26 2.45 31.20
CA LEU A 1012 -26.47 2.66 30.00
C LEU A 1012 -27.33 2.77 28.73
N GLN A 1013 -28.48 2.08 28.68
CA GLN A 1013 -29.51 2.33 27.66
C GLN A 1013 -30.09 3.72 27.83
N ASN A 1014 -30.39 4.21 29.04
CA ASN A 1014 -30.87 5.60 29.17
C ASN A 1014 -29.83 6.63 28.71
N GLN A 1015 -28.52 6.34 28.82
CA GLN A 1015 -27.46 7.21 28.31
C GLN A 1015 -27.22 7.06 26.80
N SER A 1016 -27.33 5.85 26.25
CA SER A 1016 -27.25 5.63 24.79
C SER A 1016 -28.49 6.16 24.08
N GLN A 1017 -29.67 6.03 24.70
CA GLN A 1017 -30.97 6.51 24.23
C GLN A 1017 -30.98 8.04 24.17
N LEU A 1018 -30.44 8.72 25.19
CA LEU A 1018 -30.24 10.17 25.17
C LEU A 1018 -29.23 10.62 24.08
N LEU A 1019 -28.13 9.88 23.88
CA LEU A 1019 -27.16 10.15 22.80
C LEU A 1019 -27.75 9.90 21.40
N THR A 1020 -28.59 8.87 21.23
CA THR A 1020 -29.31 8.64 19.98
C THR A 1020 -30.39 9.67 19.74
N GLU A 1021 -31.12 10.13 20.78
CA GLU A 1021 -32.09 11.21 20.67
C GLU A 1021 -31.41 12.54 20.31
N ILE A 1022 -30.26 12.86 20.93
CA ILE A 1022 -29.46 14.04 20.57
C ILE A 1022 -28.92 13.92 19.14
N SER A 1023 -28.44 12.75 18.72
CA SER A 1023 -28.00 12.53 17.33
C SER A 1023 -29.17 12.60 16.35
N GLY A 1024 -30.35 12.15 16.75
CA GLY A 1024 -31.58 12.17 15.97
C GLY A 1024 -32.09 13.60 15.78
N ILE A 1025 -32.09 14.40 16.85
CA ILE A 1025 -32.44 15.82 16.82
C ILE A 1025 -31.44 16.61 15.95
N LEU A 1026 -30.14 16.34 16.07
CA LEU A 1026 -29.11 16.97 15.22
C LEU A 1026 -29.27 16.59 13.74
N ARG A 1027 -29.60 15.33 13.46
CA ARG A 1027 -29.83 14.83 12.09
C ARG A 1027 -31.15 15.37 11.51
N HIS A 1028 -32.18 15.55 12.34
CA HIS A 1028 -33.43 16.23 11.95
C HIS A 1028 -33.21 17.72 11.68
N LEU A 1029 -32.42 18.41 12.49
CA LEU A 1029 -32.01 19.80 12.25
C LEU A 1029 -31.18 19.94 10.98
N GLN A 1030 -30.26 19.00 10.72
CA GLN A 1030 -29.45 18.97 9.50
C GLN A 1030 -30.33 18.74 8.26
N ASN A 1031 -31.26 17.79 8.33
CA ASN A 1031 -32.18 17.49 7.23
C ASN A 1031 -33.15 18.67 7.02
N PHE A 1032 -33.73 19.24 8.07
CA PHE A 1032 -34.59 20.42 7.99
C PHE A 1032 -33.87 21.62 7.35
N LEU A 1033 -32.59 21.85 7.69
CA LEU A 1033 -31.77 22.89 7.07
C LEU A 1033 -31.46 22.57 5.60
N LEU A 1034 -31.11 21.33 5.26
CA LEU A 1034 -30.83 20.90 3.88
C LEU A 1034 -32.07 20.97 2.98
N GLU A 1035 -33.23 20.56 3.51
CA GLU A 1035 -34.50 20.53 2.78
C GLU A 1035 -34.99 21.96 2.49
N HIS A 1036 -34.88 22.89 3.46
CA HIS A 1036 -35.21 24.30 3.22
C HIS A 1036 -34.14 25.06 2.42
N LEU A 1037 -32.87 24.67 2.47
CA LEU A 1037 -31.82 25.21 1.58
C LEU A 1037 -31.96 24.71 0.13
N SER A 1038 -32.54 23.54 -0.09
CA SER A 1038 -32.80 23.01 -1.44
C SER A 1038 -33.78 23.88 -2.24
N HIS A 1039 -34.75 24.52 -1.56
CA HIS A 1039 -35.69 25.47 -2.17
C HIS A 1039 -35.03 26.79 -2.64
N LEU A 1040 -33.80 27.10 -2.19
CA LEU A 1040 -33.02 28.26 -2.62
C LEU A 1040 -32.08 27.97 -3.83
N GLN A 1041 -32.09 26.74 -4.38
CA GLN A 1041 -31.22 26.30 -5.48
C GLN A 1041 -31.47 26.97 -6.85
N ARG A 1042 -32.49 27.83 -6.99
CA ARG A 1042 -32.78 28.53 -8.26
C ARG A 1042 -32.04 29.87 -8.43
N PHE A 1043 -31.23 30.31 -7.46
CA PHE A 1043 -30.51 31.59 -7.56
C PHE A 1043 -28.98 31.41 -7.64
N PRO A 1044 -28.32 31.96 -8.68
CA PRO A 1044 -26.92 31.66 -9.01
C PRO A 1044 -25.88 32.13 -7.96
N ASP A 1045 -26.20 33.11 -7.11
CA ASP A 1045 -25.27 33.61 -6.07
C ASP A 1045 -25.30 32.81 -4.75
N VAL A 1046 -26.12 31.76 -4.64
CA VAL A 1046 -26.23 30.91 -3.43
C VAL A 1046 -25.10 29.86 -3.35
N ARG A 1047 -24.27 29.69 -4.40
CA ARG A 1047 -23.06 28.85 -4.35
C ARG A 1047 -22.05 29.34 -3.30
N PHE A 1048 -22.07 30.62 -2.94
CA PHE A 1048 -21.16 31.21 -1.94
C PHE A 1048 -21.49 30.78 -0.50
N ILE A 1049 -22.75 30.40 -0.21
CA ILE A 1049 -23.19 29.99 1.14
C ILE A 1049 -22.73 28.55 1.46
N ARG A 1050 -22.62 27.66 0.46
CA ARG A 1050 -22.10 26.29 0.64
C ARG A 1050 -20.60 26.26 0.96
N GLN A 1051 -19.86 27.32 0.59
CA GLN A 1051 -18.42 27.45 0.85
C GLN A 1051 -18.07 28.01 2.24
N TYR A 1052 -19.04 28.57 2.98
CA TYR A 1052 -18.80 29.09 4.35
C TYR A 1052 -19.68 28.44 5.43
N CYS A 1053 -20.69 27.64 5.07
CA CYS A 1053 -21.34 26.71 6.00
C CYS A 1053 -20.49 25.45 6.16
N ILE A 1054 -19.38 25.63 6.87
CA ILE A 1054 -18.52 24.58 7.41
C ILE A 1054 -19.33 23.82 8.48
N LEU A 1055 -20.15 22.87 8.06
CA LEU A 1055 -20.80 21.90 8.95
C LEU A 1055 -19.89 20.69 9.23
N ASP A 1056 -18.88 20.44 8.38
CA ASP A 1056 -17.97 19.30 8.53
C ASP A 1056 -16.87 19.57 9.57
N ASP A 1057 -16.31 20.79 9.69
CA ASP A 1057 -15.41 21.12 10.82
C ASP A 1057 -16.16 21.30 12.15
N PHE A 1058 -17.48 21.49 12.11
CA PHE A 1058 -18.35 21.60 13.28
C PHE A 1058 -18.57 20.23 13.95
N HIS A 1059 -18.75 19.17 13.16
CA HIS A 1059 -18.82 17.80 13.65
C HIS A 1059 -17.51 17.37 14.33
N LEU A 1060 -16.35 17.85 13.83
CA LEU A 1060 -15.04 17.61 14.42
C LEU A 1060 -14.81 18.38 15.72
N ALA A 1061 -15.22 19.66 15.80
CA ALA A 1061 -15.02 20.48 16.99
C ALA A 1061 -15.91 20.05 18.17
N VAL A 1062 -17.18 19.72 17.90
CA VAL A 1062 -18.15 19.22 18.90
C VAL A 1062 -17.81 17.79 19.32
N SER A 1063 -17.44 16.92 18.36
CA SER A 1063 -16.92 15.57 18.67
C SER A 1063 -15.62 15.67 19.49
N SER A 1064 -14.69 16.56 19.16
CA SER A 1064 -13.45 16.81 19.90
C SER A 1064 -13.69 17.31 21.34
N CYS A 1065 -14.65 18.20 21.55
CA CYS A 1065 -14.97 18.72 22.89
C CYS A 1065 -15.69 17.67 23.75
N ILE A 1066 -16.64 16.92 23.15
CA ILE A 1066 -17.39 15.84 23.81
C ILE A 1066 -16.47 14.62 24.08
N PHE A 1067 -15.60 14.23 23.14
CA PHE A 1067 -14.59 13.17 23.35
C PHE A 1067 -13.53 13.60 24.37
N ARG A 1068 -13.08 14.86 24.40
CA ARG A 1068 -12.16 15.36 25.44
C ARG A 1068 -12.80 15.37 26.82
N SER A 1069 -14.11 15.60 26.92
CA SER A 1069 -14.84 15.55 28.19
C SER A 1069 -15.20 14.12 28.62
N LEU A 1070 -15.54 13.22 27.67
CA LEU A 1070 -15.83 11.80 27.93
C LEU A 1070 -14.59 10.96 28.30
N ARG A 1071 -13.38 11.42 27.95
CA ARG A 1071 -12.11 10.73 28.31
C ARG A 1071 -11.68 10.94 29.77
N SER A 1072 -12.34 11.86 30.49
CA SER A 1072 -12.13 12.05 31.92
C SER A 1072 -13.04 11.08 32.70
N HIS A 1073 -12.44 10.00 33.22
CA HIS A 1073 -13.12 8.95 34.00
C HIS A 1073 -13.61 9.40 35.40
N ARG A 1074 -13.86 10.70 35.60
CA ARG A 1074 -14.54 11.27 36.77
C ARG A 1074 -15.48 12.38 36.31
N TRP A 1075 -16.75 12.05 36.10
CA TRP A 1075 -17.79 13.03 35.95
C TRP A 1075 -18.26 13.47 37.32
N ASP A 1076 -17.59 14.46 37.92
CA ASP A 1076 -18.23 15.24 38.97
C ASP A 1076 -19.18 16.22 38.27
N PHE A 1077 -20.44 16.28 38.74
CA PHE A 1077 -21.58 17.00 38.13
C PHE A 1077 -21.22 18.40 37.60
N PHE A 1078 -20.32 19.08 38.30
CA PHE A 1078 -19.84 20.42 37.99
C PHE A 1078 -19.06 20.51 36.65
N THR A 1079 -18.21 19.53 36.35
CA THR A 1079 -17.41 19.49 35.12
C THR A 1079 -18.26 19.19 33.88
N PHE A 1080 -19.35 18.43 34.05
CA PHE A 1080 -20.32 18.24 32.97
C PHE A 1080 -21.03 19.51 32.60
N ASN A 1081 -21.51 20.22 33.61
CA ASN A 1081 -22.28 21.42 33.41
C ASN A 1081 -21.41 22.53 32.79
N ILE A 1082 -20.12 22.60 33.11
CA ILE A 1082 -19.18 23.53 32.46
C ILE A 1082 -18.93 23.17 30.98
N ALA A 1083 -18.72 21.88 30.65
CA ALA A 1083 -18.52 21.46 29.26
C ALA A 1083 -19.79 21.67 28.41
N LEU A 1084 -20.96 21.38 28.97
CA LEU A 1084 -22.26 21.62 28.35
C LEU A 1084 -22.50 23.13 28.15
N PHE A 1085 -22.23 23.94 29.18
CA PHE A 1085 -22.36 25.40 29.13
C PHE A 1085 -21.44 26.02 28.06
N ASN A 1086 -20.18 25.57 27.95
CA ASN A 1086 -19.23 26.02 26.94
C ASN A 1086 -19.64 25.61 25.51
N LEU A 1087 -20.17 24.39 25.34
CA LEU A 1087 -20.72 23.94 24.06
C LEU A 1087 -21.93 24.80 23.64
N PHE A 1088 -22.81 25.11 24.59
CA PHE A 1088 -24.02 25.92 24.34
C PHE A 1088 -23.72 27.40 24.10
N THR A 1089 -22.78 28.01 24.83
CA THR A 1089 -22.35 29.40 24.56
C THR A 1089 -21.69 29.53 23.20
N PHE A 1090 -20.95 28.51 22.76
CA PHE A 1090 -20.34 28.49 21.43
C PHE A 1090 -21.37 28.34 20.30
N LEU A 1091 -22.37 27.47 20.47
CA LEU A 1091 -23.51 27.33 19.55
C LEU A 1091 -24.32 28.62 19.43
N LEU A 1092 -24.55 29.33 20.53
CA LEU A 1092 -25.21 30.64 20.55
C LEU A 1092 -24.40 31.70 19.78
N LEU A 1093 -23.08 31.73 19.96
CA LEU A 1093 -22.16 32.60 19.23
C LEU A 1093 -22.19 32.33 17.72
N LEU A 1094 -22.19 31.05 17.32
CA LEU A 1094 -22.28 30.65 15.91
C LEU A 1094 -23.61 31.13 15.29
N LEU A 1095 -24.73 30.93 15.99
CA LEU A 1095 -26.04 31.35 15.53
C LEU A 1095 -26.15 32.88 15.42
N LEU A 1096 -25.54 33.62 16.34
CA LEU A 1096 -25.43 35.09 16.27
C LEU A 1096 -24.55 35.57 15.11
N VAL A 1097 -23.48 34.84 14.76
CA VAL A 1097 -22.63 35.14 13.58
C VAL A 1097 -23.40 34.88 12.28
N VAL A 1098 -24.15 33.78 12.21
CA VAL A 1098 -25.03 33.46 11.07
C VAL A 1098 -26.14 34.51 10.92
N LEU A 1099 -26.78 34.91 12.02
CA LEU A 1099 -27.77 36.00 12.04
C LEU A 1099 -27.15 37.33 11.57
N ARG A 1100 -25.94 37.69 12.03
CA ARG A 1100 -25.23 38.90 11.57
C ARG A 1100 -24.91 38.88 10.09
N ARG A 1101 -24.54 37.72 9.52
CA ARG A 1101 -24.23 37.59 8.09
C ARG A 1101 -25.49 37.56 7.23
N LEU A 1102 -26.55 36.87 7.65
CA LEU A 1102 -27.87 36.92 6.99
C LEU A 1102 -28.45 38.33 6.98
N ARG A 1103 -28.28 39.09 8.08
CA ARG A 1103 -28.71 40.49 8.17
C ARG A 1103 -27.88 41.44 7.30
N ARG A 1104 -26.62 41.08 7.00
CA ARG A 1104 -25.76 41.78 6.01
C ARG A 1104 -26.15 41.43 4.58
N PHE A 1105 -26.53 40.18 4.34
CA PHE A 1105 -27.01 39.69 3.03
C PHE A 1105 -28.37 40.32 2.66
N THR A 1106 -29.29 40.48 3.63
CA THR A 1106 -30.55 41.24 3.41
C THR A 1106 -30.32 42.73 3.17
N PHE A 1107 -29.26 43.31 3.73
CA PHE A 1107 -28.89 44.72 3.49
C PHE A 1107 -28.34 44.96 2.07
N ASN A 1108 -27.73 43.95 1.45
CA ASN A 1108 -27.20 44.03 0.08
C ASN A 1108 -28.25 43.73 -1.01
N LEU A 1109 -29.40 43.14 -0.65
CA LEU A 1109 -30.48 42.77 -1.57
C LEU A 1109 -31.57 43.86 -1.73
N LEU A 1110 -31.25 45.10 -1.38
CA LEU A 1110 -32.17 46.24 -1.31
C LEU A 1110 -32.54 46.85 -2.70
N THR A 1111 -32.82 46.00 -3.68
CA THR A 1111 -33.45 46.35 -4.96
C THR A 1111 -34.74 45.54 -5.15
N ILE A 1112 -35.78 46.18 -5.68
CA ILE A 1112 -37.21 45.82 -5.57
C ILE A 1112 -37.60 44.42 -6.11
N GLU A 1113 -36.75 43.74 -6.88
CA GLU A 1113 -37.12 42.47 -7.53
C GLU A 1113 -37.11 41.22 -6.63
N HIS A 1114 -36.77 41.33 -5.34
CA HIS A 1114 -36.61 40.17 -4.44
C HIS A 1114 -37.39 40.25 -3.12
N LEU A 1115 -38.57 40.87 -3.11
CA LEU A 1115 -39.41 41.04 -1.91
C LEU A 1115 -39.78 39.71 -1.22
N ASN A 1116 -40.08 38.66 -1.99
CA ASN A 1116 -40.43 37.35 -1.44
C ASN A 1116 -39.25 36.65 -0.72
N ILE A 1117 -38.02 36.87 -1.20
CA ILE A 1117 -36.80 36.36 -0.55
C ILE A 1117 -36.57 37.13 0.76
N LEU A 1118 -36.84 38.44 0.77
CA LEU A 1118 -36.69 39.26 1.96
C LEU A 1118 -37.68 38.84 3.07
N ILE A 1119 -38.94 38.54 2.72
CA ILE A 1119 -39.96 38.04 3.64
C ILE A 1119 -39.57 36.66 4.20
N PHE A 1120 -39.08 35.76 3.33
CA PHE A 1120 -38.63 34.44 3.75
C PHE A 1120 -37.43 34.52 4.70
N ILE A 1121 -36.43 35.37 4.41
CA ILE A 1121 -35.29 35.58 5.30
C ILE A 1121 -35.75 36.22 6.62
N TYR A 1122 -36.71 37.15 6.61
CA TYR A 1122 -37.26 37.73 7.83
C TYR A 1122 -37.96 36.69 8.71
N PHE A 1123 -38.73 35.79 8.11
CA PHE A 1123 -39.35 34.66 8.82
C PHE A 1123 -38.29 33.73 9.41
N LEU A 1124 -37.25 33.41 8.63
CA LEU A 1124 -36.13 32.58 9.10
C LEU A 1124 -35.39 33.24 10.27
N LEU A 1125 -35.12 34.55 10.18
CA LEU A 1125 -34.50 35.35 11.24
C LEU A 1125 -35.36 35.35 12.51
N PHE A 1126 -36.68 35.53 12.37
CA PHE A 1126 -37.63 35.50 13.49
C PHE A 1126 -37.67 34.12 14.16
N PHE A 1127 -37.69 33.05 13.37
CA PHE A 1127 -37.70 31.68 13.88
C PHE A 1127 -36.38 31.33 14.60
N LEU A 1128 -35.24 31.70 14.01
CA LEU A 1128 -33.92 31.55 14.65
C LEU A 1128 -33.84 32.34 15.96
N GLN A 1129 -34.45 33.52 16.02
CA GLN A 1129 -34.46 34.35 17.23
C GLN A 1129 -35.37 33.81 18.33
N LEU A 1130 -36.50 33.19 17.96
CA LEU A 1130 -37.38 32.45 18.87
C LEU A 1130 -36.66 31.22 19.44
N ILE A 1131 -35.97 30.45 18.59
CA ILE A 1131 -35.15 29.31 18.99
C ILE A 1131 -34.07 29.77 19.98
N ILE A 1132 -33.36 30.88 19.72
CA ILE A 1132 -32.41 31.46 20.66
C ILE A 1132 -33.05 31.77 22.01
N HIS A 1133 -34.23 32.40 22.02
CA HIS A 1133 -34.92 32.74 23.27
C HIS A 1133 -35.30 31.49 24.07
N ILE A 1134 -35.84 30.47 23.40
CA ILE A 1134 -36.18 29.19 24.03
C ILE A 1134 -34.91 28.52 24.59
N PHE A 1135 -33.81 28.55 23.84
CA PHE A 1135 -32.53 28.00 24.28
C PHE A 1135 -31.95 28.75 25.48
N ILE A 1136 -32.01 30.09 25.49
CA ILE A 1136 -31.56 30.91 26.63
C ILE A 1136 -32.43 30.63 27.86
N CYS A 1137 -33.75 30.51 27.70
CA CYS A 1137 -34.66 30.15 28.78
C CYS A 1137 -34.36 28.75 29.34
N PHE A 1138 -34.05 27.78 28.48
CA PHE A 1138 -33.67 26.43 28.90
C PHE A 1138 -32.32 26.42 29.64
N LEU A 1139 -31.37 27.25 29.21
CA LEU A 1139 -30.05 27.36 29.83
C LEU A 1139 -30.12 28.08 31.19
N LEU A 1140 -30.99 29.09 31.31
CA LEU A 1140 -31.34 29.72 32.60
C LEU A 1140 -32.04 28.74 33.53
N LEU A 1141 -32.97 27.91 33.01
CA LEU A 1141 -33.64 26.88 33.80
C LEU A 1141 -32.64 25.84 34.33
N MET A 1142 -31.71 25.38 33.48
CA MET A 1142 -30.63 24.47 33.88
C MET A 1142 -29.70 25.10 34.91
N LEU A 1143 -29.30 26.36 34.74
CA LEU A 1143 -28.50 27.09 35.73
C LEU A 1143 -29.24 27.23 37.07
N CYS A 1144 -30.54 27.52 37.04
CA CYS A 1144 -31.39 27.56 38.23
C CYS A 1144 -31.47 26.19 38.92
N ILE A 1145 -31.60 25.10 38.15
CA ILE A 1145 -31.62 23.73 38.69
C ILE A 1145 -30.25 23.35 39.28
N ILE A 1146 -29.15 23.75 38.65
CA ILE A 1146 -27.79 23.54 39.16
C ILE A 1146 -27.57 24.32 40.46
N PHE A 1147 -28.00 25.59 40.52
CA PHE A 1147 -27.95 26.38 41.75
C PHE A 1147 -28.85 25.81 42.85
N MET A 1148 -30.03 25.29 42.49
CA MET A 1148 -30.94 24.62 43.43
C MET A 1148 -30.34 23.31 43.95
N LEU A 1149 -29.65 22.53 43.11
CA LEU A 1149 -28.95 21.30 43.50
C LEU A 1149 -27.70 21.58 44.33
N ASP A 1150 -26.92 22.61 44.00
CA ASP A 1150 -25.79 23.03 44.83
C ASP A 1150 -26.26 23.60 46.18
N ALA A 1151 -27.37 24.34 46.20
CA ALA A 1151 -28.02 24.76 47.44
C ALA A 1151 -28.56 23.56 48.23
N PHE A 1152 -29.14 22.55 47.56
CA PHE A 1152 -29.59 21.31 48.18
C PHE A 1152 -28.43 20.48 48.72
N CYS A 1153 -27.31 20.37 47.99
CA CYS A 1153 -26.11 19.67 48.41
C CYS A 1153 -25.40 20.40 49.55
N LEU A 1154 -25.45 21.75 49.58
CA LEU A 1154 -25.03 22.53 50.74
C LEU A 1154 -25.95 22.29 51.95
N LEU A 1155 -27.28 22.30 51.75
CA LEU A 1155 -28.26 22.01 52.81
C LEU A 1155 -28.15 20.57 53.33
N PHE A 1156 -27.90 19.59 52.46
CA PHE A 1156 -27.70 18.19 52.84
C PHE A 1156 -26.37 17.99 53.57
N ARG A 1157 -25.31 18.72 53.18
CA ARG A 1157 -24.05 18.81 53.95
C ARG A 1157 -24.27 19.47 55.32
N CYS A 1158 -25.12 20.48 55.42
CA CYS A 1158 -25.48 21.10 56.70
C CYS A 1158 -26.34 20.20 57.59
N ILE A 1159 -27.26 19.40 57.03
CA ILE A 1159 -28.12 18.48 57.78
C ILE A 1159 -27.35 17.24 58.25
N ILE A 1160 -26.43 16.68 57.44
CA ILE A 1160 -25.60 15.52 57.84
C ILE A 1160 -24.51 15.88 58.85
N GLN A 1161 -24.00 17.13 58.85
CA GLN A 1161 -23.12 17.61 59.92
C GLN A 1161 -23.86 18.10 61.19
N GLY A 1162 -25.17 18.40 61.09
CA GLY A 1162 -25.99 18.83 62.24
C GLY A 1162 -26.63 17.69 63.04
N CYS A 1163 -26.76 16.52 62.43
CA CYS A 1163 -27.00 15.27 63.15
C CYS A 1163 -25.68 14.49 63.23
N SER A 1164 -24.88 14.88 64.21
CA SER A 1164 -24.41 13.92 65.21
C SER A 1164 -25.50 12.87 65.53
N ILE A 1165 -25.10 11.78 66.20
CA ILE A 1165 -26.01 11.04 67.09
C ILE A 1165 -26.94 10.06 66.37
#